data_AF-A0A1I8GM49-F1
#
_entry.id   AF-A0A1I8GM49-F1
#
_cell.length_a   1.000
_cell.length_b   1.000
_cell.length_c   1.000
_cell.angle_alpha   90.00
_cell.angle_beta   90.00
_cell.angle_gamma   90.00
#
_symmetry.space_group_name_H-M   'P 1'
#
loop_
_entity.id
_entity.type
_entity.pdbx_description
1 polymer ?
#
loop_
_entity_poly.entity_id
_entity_poly.type
_entity_poly.pdbx_seq_one_letter_code
_entity_poly.pdbx_strand_id
1 'polypeptide(L)'
;MVEYLISCIGDENVRNQSCITAANHAMKFKQVDKLESFINSIGDNQLKDNWCAEMAESAQIWRSWDVVQILTKAISNQSLKDQCCRRFAIAAADSQDLQVRNFFVELSSDEELKQQFSMEAAGTATSNQEKQVAEKALLETLELLSKEAAEPEVRKQCSDVLAQHESDQRLSVTVAARHIGAKGYAQLVKALLNKLENENNLKDQCCNRATPPAAKNGHLEVVTYLVQKMVDKTLKDQCCKKAAKCASDSQKWDVVKFLAASISNQGQKDECYASAAESAAWSDQGCTVAVKPAAKNGYFDFVKFVIVTVSEKQVRDKCRLTAVEPAAFNGHTEVVNFLVQSAEEPSVRLECCMKAAESSQSGGKTDVFDAISKEVDDLKDEGLKDLFYSRAAESAARCGKAAVMMSSLLNVLDAERRADCHRQCALAGASFGHENVVERFDIEPQCLFEFPPLIEFFSMMALKNENSILNKILSTMQPEEKLRLLLLSISSEHVSLAFAILRQLTEDVFDLPDSEGVTALMLAADAGHHQLIEKLVELGASVQVQDSHGRTALTRACEAGHVRAAKSLIDNGADASHQDDRGLTCVQWAEQNGHSELLRLLDSFYSRNENRAQEEQLSTELHELLNSAGFTRERAECQKVMADCLQRIAIAVVRDDSWLTGSYAEGWANSLVQVNGRTAHDSDIDWTVVVALQKFHLQGGCSQTGDCAQANQWTVANGHANIPECCGSQPAVATPASGVRPRLDLCHAFQCCSDFCTDPQKIKLITYQLPKVHLVRATRPTKQTRNELRVSFSLHEKRIMQNLSDVQGQLFTVIKFIFKKYLPITLKTPGLKTYHAKTLLFFMLEKHGTEYFDPAWQPENLISLVKEALEMMLSFIDSSRSPDECMPHFFMSDASLYFKNAGIGGDFDNTKSRVRLRLSEVRRNIEDMVNVLKEHLRPLQSQNFYFHPFALLPLASPS
;
A
#
# COMPACT_ATOMS: atom_id res chain seq x y z
N MET A 1 25.33 -11.06 7.07
CA MET A 1 24.46 -9.88 7.21
C MET A 1 23.51 -10.02 8.39
N VAL A 2 22.66 -11.06 8.46
CA VAL A 2 21.76 -11.29 9.61
C VAL A 2 22.53 -11.40 10.93
N GLU A 3 23.62 -12.16 10.98
CA GLU A 3 24.51 -12.24 12.17
C GLU A 3 25.08 -10.88 12.59
N TYR A 4 25.48 -10.05 11.62
CA TYR A 4 25.97 -8.69 11.88
C TYR A 4 24.85 -7.81 12.47
N LEU A 5 23.65 -7.86 11.90
CA LEU A 5 22.50 -7.11 12.40
C LEU A 5 22.13 -7.53 13.82
N ILE A 6 22.13 -8.84 14.11
CA ILE A 6 21.90 -9.38 15.46
C ILE A 6 22.99 -8.89 16.43
N SER A 7 24.25 -8.83 16.00
CA SER A 7 25.37 -8.33 16.82
C SER A 7 25.25 -6.85 17.18
N CYS A 8 24.50 -6.06 16.41
CA CYS A 8 24.25 -4.64 16.68
C CYS A 8 23.09 -4.40 17.66
N ILE A 9 22.34 -5.43 18.07
CA ILE A 9 21.19 -5.28 18.95
C ILE A 9 21.65 -5.21 20.41
N GLY A 10 21.56 -4.03 21.01
CA GLY A 10 21.91 -3.81 22.43
C GLY A 10 20.96 -4.48 23.42
N ASP A 11 19.67 -4.59 23.08
CA ASP A 11 18.64 -5.20 23.93
C ASP A 11 18.67 -6.74 23.85
N GLU A 12 18.78 -7.40 25.00
CA GLU A 12 18.95 -8.86 25.08
C GLU A 12 17.69 -9.63 24.69
N ASN A 13 16.50 -9.13 25.03
CA ASN A 13 15.22 -9.77 24.70
C ASN A 13 14.96 -9.70 23.19
N VAL A 14 15.18 -8.53 22.59
CA VAL A 14 15.05 -8.32 21.14
C VAL A 14 16.09 -9.15 20.39
N ARG A 15 17.31 -9.27 20.93
CA ARG A 15 18.37 -10.12 20.35
C ARG A 15 17.98 -11.60 20.38
N ASN A 16 17.52 -12.11 21.52
CA ASN A 16 17.07 -13.50 21.68
C ASN A 16 15.92 -13.83 20.73
N GLN A 17 14.91 -12.95 20.62
CA GLN A 17 13.78 -13.13 19.70
C GLN A 17 14.21 -13.08 18.23
N SER A 18 15.19 -12.24 17.90
CA SER A 18 15.76 -12.16 16.55
C SER A 18 16.57 -13.41 16.19
N CYS A 19 17.33 -13.97 17.14
CA CYS A 19 18.02 -15.25 16.99
C CYS A 19 17.05 -16.41 16.76
N ILE A 20 15.96 -16.50 17.54
CA ILE A 20 14.90 -17.50 17.36
C ILE A 20 14.24 -17.36 15.99
N THR A 21 13.94 -16.15 15.57
CA THR A 21 13.33 -15.88 14.26
C THR A 21 14.26 -16.28 13.11
N ALA A 22 15.56 -16.00 13.24
CA ALA A 22 16.58 -16.41 12.28
C ALA A 22 16.74 -17.95 12.24
N ALA A 23 16.72 -18.61 13.39
CA ALA A 23 16.79 -20.07 13.50
C ALA A 23 15.56 -20.76 12.87
N ASN A 24 14.36 -20.22 13.07
CA ASN A 24 13.13 -20.68 12.40
C ASN A 24 13.22 -20.58 10.87
N HIS A 25 13.77 -19.47 10.35
CA HIS A 25 13.99 -19.30 8.92
C HIS A 25 15.06 -20.26 8.40
N ALA A 26 16.14 -20.48 9.14
CA ALA A 26 17.18 -21.45 8.78
C ALA A 26 16.62 -22.87 8.67
N MET A 27 15.75 -23.29 9.60
CA MET A 27 15.04 -24.58 9.52
C MET A 27 14.12 -24.65 8.30
N LYS A 28 13.31 -23.62 8.06
CA LYS A 28 12.37 -23.55 6.92
C LYS A 28 13.08 -23.66 5.56
N PHE A 29 14.27 -23.08 5.43
CA PHE A 29 15.06 -23.08 4.20
C PHE A 29 16.17 -24.13 4.16
N LYS A 30 16.16 -25.11 5.09
CA LYS A 30 17.15 -26.20 5.19
C LYS A 30 18.61 -25.72 5.26
N GLN A 31 18.86 -24.57 5.89
CA GLN A 31 20.21 -24.02 6.10
C GLN A 31 20.80 -24.54 7.41
N VAL A 32 21.08 -25.86 7.45
CA VAL A 32 21.50 -26.58 8.66
C VAL A 32 22.82 -26.03 9.22
N ASP A 33 23.77 -25.65 8.36
CA ASP A 33 25.08 -25.12 8.76
C ASP A 33 25.00 -23.80 9.55
N LYS A 34 23.92 -23.03 9.39
CA LYS A 34 23.70 -21.75 10.08
C LYS A 34 22.81 -21.87 11.31
N LEU A 35 22.06 -22.98 11.42
CA LEU A 35 21.13 -23.22 12.51
C LEU A 35 21.87 -23.25 13.86
N GLU A 36 23.00 -23.97 13.93
CA GLU A 36 23.81 -24.08 15.15
C GLU A 36 24.37 -22.71 15.58
N SER A 37 24.79 -21.87 14.63
CA SER A 37 25.29 -20.51 14.91
C SER A 37 24.21 -19.60 15.53
N PHE A 38 22.99 -19.63 14.99
CA PHE A 38 21.89 -18.81 15.54
C PHE A 38 21.42 -19.30 16.91
N ILE A 39 21.37 -20.62 17.13
CA ILE A 39 21.01 -21.19 18.44
C ILE A 39 22.04 -20.81 19.50
N ASN A 40 23.34 -20.90 19.17
CA ASN A 40 24.42 -20.54 20.08
C ASN A 40 24.49 -19.02 20.37
N SER A 41 23.78 -18.19 19.59
CA SER A 41 23.69 -16.75 19.78
C SER A 41 22.52 -16.32 20.70
N ILE A 42 21.73 -17.27 21.21
CA ILE A 42 20.68 -17.01 22.21
C ILE A 42 21.32 -16.93 23.60
N GLY A 43 21.25 -15.77 24.24
CA GLY A 43 21.84 -15.52 25.56
C GLY A 43 21.06 -16.13 26.72
N ASP A 44 19.73 -16.24 26.58
CA ASP A 44 18.86 -16.86 27.58
C ASP A 44 18.84 -18.39 27.41
N ASN A 45 19.53 -19.10 28.31
CA ASN A 45 19.63 -20.55 28.29
C ASN A 45 18.28 -21.25 28.56
N GLN A 46 17.39 -20.67 29.38
CA GLN A 46 16.09 -21.29 29.68
C GLN A 46 15.16 -21.18 28.46
N LEU A 47 15.15 -20.02 27.82
CA LEU A 47 14.42 -19.80 26.57
C LEU A 47 14.96 -20.68 25.44
N LYS A 48 16.29 -20.75 25.30
CA LYS A 48 16.98 -21.59 24.31
C LYS A 48 16.62 -23.06 24.47
N ASP A 49 16.72 -23.60 25.69
CA ASP A 49 16.49 -25.01 25.97
C ASP A 49 15.02 -25.40 25.73
N ASN A 50 14.06 -24.59 26.17
CA ASN A 50 12.63 -24.83 25.95
C ASN A 50 12.29 -24.77 24.46
N TRP A 51 12.77 -23.75 23.76
CA TRP A 51 12.53 -23.61 22.33
C TRP A 51 13.16 -24.75 21.52
N CYS A 52 14.39 -25.18 21.87
CA CYS A 52 15.04 -26.32 21.22
C CYS A 52 14.27 -27.62 21.43
N ALA A 53 13.73 -27.87 22.63
CA ALA A 53 12.91 -29.05 22.91
C ALA A 53 11.61 -29.06 22.09
N GLU A 54 10.85 -27.96 22.08
CA GLU A 54 9.60 -27.84 21.32
C GLU A 54 9.82 -28.00 19.81
N MET A 55 10.88 -27.38 19.28
CA MET A 55 11.21 -27.49 17.86
C MET A 55 11.74 -28.87 17.49
N ALA A 56 12.48 -29.54 18.39
CA ALA A 56 12.93 -30.91 18.16
C ALA A 56 11.75 -31.88 18.10
N GLU A 57 10.74 -31.72 18.95
CA GLU A 57 9.48 -32.49 18.88
C GLU A 57 8.74 -32.25 17.56
N SER A 58 8.65 -30.99 17.15
CA SER A 58 8.00 -30.63 15.89
C SER A 58 8.75 -31.21 14.68
N ALA A 59 10.08 -31.19 14.69
CA ALA A 59 10.92 -31.75 13.62
C ALA A 59 10.91 -33.29 13.60
N GLN A 60 10.74 -33.94 14.75
CA GLN A 60 10.61 -35.39 14.87
C GLN A 60 9.36 -35.93 14.15
N ILE A 61 8.24 -35.20 14.19
CA ILE A 61 7.01 -35.57 13.46
C ILE A 61 7.28 -35.73 11.95
N TRP A 62 8.16 -34.88 11.41
CA TRP A 62 8.56 -34.90 10.00
C TRP A 62 9.82 -35.72 9.74
N ARG A 63 10.31 -36.49 10.74
CA ARG A 63 11.51 -37.36 10.67
C ARG A 63 12.77 -36.67 10.16
N SER A 64 12.92 -35.37 10.44
CA SER A 64 14.11 -34.60 10.06
C SER A 64 15.21 -34.77 11.10
N TRP A 65 15.78 -35.99 11.18
CA TRP A 65 16.66 -36.39 12.28
C TRP A 65 17.91 -35.51 12.43
N ASP A 66 18.51 -35.01 11.36
CA ASP A 66 19.65 -34.08 11.43
C ASP A 66 19.32 -32.81 12.23
N VAL A 67 18.11 -32.27 12.05
CA VAL A 67 17.62 -31.08 12.76
C VAL A 67 17.30 -31.43 14.22
N VAL A 68 16.68 -32.58 14.47
CA VAL A 68 16.39 -33.07 15.83
C VAL A 68 17.69 -33.27 16.61
N GLN A 69 18.74 -33.82 15.98
CA GLN A 69 20.04 -34.02 16.59
C GLN A 69 20.71 -32.70 16.98
N ILE A 70 20.70 -31.69 16.10
CA ILE A 70 21.28 -30.35 16.37
C ILE A 70 20.54 -29.66 17.51
N LEU A 71 19.21 -29.64 17.47
CA LEU A 71 18.38 -29.02 18.51
C LEU A 71 18.55 -29.71 19.86
N THR A 72 18.53 -31.05 19.89
CA THR A 72 18.71 -31.83 21.13
C THR A 72 20.12 -31.65 21.70
N LYS A 73 21.14 -31.56 20.86
CA LYS A 73 22.52 -31.32 21.29
C LYS A 73 22.68 -29.95 21.94
N ALA A 74 21.97 -28.94 21.45
CA ALA A 74 22.00 -27.56 21.96
C ALA A 74 21.29 -27.35 23.30
N ILE A 75 20.47 -28.32 23.77
CA ILE A 75 19.85 -28.28 25.10
C ILE A 75 20.93 -28.42 26.17
N SER A 76 20.97 -27.45 27.06
CA SER A 76 21.94 -27.31 28.14
C SER A 76 21.45 -27.99 29.43
N ASN A 77 20.14 -27.98 29.67
CA ASN A 77 19.49 -28.67 30.78
C ASN A 77 19.49 -30.20 30.55
N GLN A 78 20.27 -30.92 31.36
CA GLN A 78 20.45 -32.36 31.20
C GLN A 78 19.16 -33.17 31.42
N SER A 79 18.27 -32.74 32.33
CA SER A 79 17.00 -33.44 32.57
C SER A 79 16.06 -33.33 31.36
N LEU A 80 15.94 -32.13 30.79
CA LEU A 80 15.15 -31.91 29.57
C LEU A 80 15.77 -32.64 28.37
N LYS A 81 17.10 -32.65 28.28
CA LYS A 81 17.86 -33.37 27.24
C LYS A 81 17.65 -34.87 27.32
N ASP A 82 17.69 -35.47 28.50
CA ASP A 82 17.44 -36.89 28.71
C ASP A 82 16.00 -37.29 28.38
N GLN A 83 15.01 -36.45 28.72
CA GLN A 83 13.62 -36.66 28.31
C GLN A 83 13.45 -36.65 26.80
N CYS A 84 14.09 -35.69 26.12
CA CYS A 84 14.11 -35.60 24.66
C CYS A 84 14.81 -36.84 24.06
N CYS A 85 16.01 -37.19 24.52
CA CYS A 85 16.77 -38.35 24.06
C CYS A 85 15.99 -39.66 24.23
N ARG A 86 15.33 -39.88 25.39
CA ARG A 86 14.49 -41.06 25.62
C ARG A 86 13.34 -41.14 24.63
N ARG A 87 12.61 -40.04 24.41
CA ARG A 87 11.50 -39.98 23.43
C ARG A 87 11.98 -40.21 22.00
N PHE A 88 13.07 -39.55 21.60
CA PHE A 88 13.59 -39.66 20.24
C PHE A 88 14.28 -41.00 19.98
N ALA A 89 14.93 -41.62 20.96
CA ALA A 89 15.45 -42.99 20.85
C ALA A 89 14.33 -44.02 20.63
N ILE A 90 13.21 -43.88 21.35
CA ILE A 90 12.03 -44.75 21.15
C ILE A 90 11.42 -44.52 19.76
N ALA A 91 11.23 -43.26 19.34
CA ALA A 91 10.70 -42.95 18.02
C ALA A 91 11.63 -43.40 16.87
N ALA A 92 12.95 -43.35 17.08
CA ALA A 92 13.95 -43.90 16.16
C ALA A 92 13.91 -45.43 16.12
N ALA A 93 13.63 -46.09 17.26
CA ALA A 93 13.43 -47.54 17.32
C ALA A 93 12.19 -47.99 16.52
N ASP A 94 11.07 -47.27 16.64
CA ASP A 94 9.83 -47.55 15.88
C ASP A 94 10.02 -47.35 14.36
N SER A 95 10.98 -46.51 13.96
CA SER A 95 11.34 -46.27 12.56
C SER A 95 12.51 -47.12 12.05
N GLN A 96 13.05 -48.02 12.89
CA GLN A 96 14.19 -48.92 12.61
C GLN A 96 15.52 -48.21 12.29
N ASP A 97 15.67 -46.93 12.64
CA ASP A 97 16.89 -46.16 12.39
C ASP A 97 17.88 -46.32 13.57
N LEU A 98 18.69 -47.37 13.49
CA LEU A 98 19.60 -47.76 14.56
C LEU A 98 20.71 -46.73 14.82
N GLN A 99 21.15 -45.99 13.80
CA GLN A 99 22.18 -44.96 13.96
C GLN A 99 21.65 -43.76 14.73
N VAL A 100 20.46 -43.28 14.37
CA VAL A 100 19.81 -42.17 15.06
C VAL A 100 19.40 -42.57 16.48
N ARG A 101 18.91 -43.80 16.66
CA ARG A 101 18.61 -44.35 18.00
C ARG A 101 19.85 -44.37 18.87
N ASN A 102 20.96 -44.90 18.36
CA ASN A 102 22.21 -45.00 19.13
C ASN A 102 22.76 -43.60 19.47
N PHE A 103 22.65 -42.63 18.57
CA PHE A 103 23.03 -41.24 18.85
C PHE A 103 22.30 -40.68 20.08
N PHE A 104 20.98 -40.85 20.18
CA PHE A 104 20.22 -40.34 21.32
C PHE A 104 20.48 -41.14 22.61
N VAL A 105 20.72 -42.44 22.50
CA VAL A 105 21.12 -43.28 23.65
C VAL A 105 22.51 -42.88 24.17
N GLU A 106 23.45 -42.55 23.30
CA GLU A 106 24.80 -42.07 23.66
C GLU A 106 24.77 -40.64 24.20
N LEU A 107 23.90 -39.78 23.67
CA LEU A 107 23.74 -38.40 24.11
C LEU A 107 23.05 -38.29 25.49
N SER A 108 22.35 -39.34 25.92
CA SER A 108 21.65 -39.38 27.21
C SER A 108 22.56 -39.85 28.36
N SER A 109 22.37 -39.26 29.54
CA SER A 109 22.92 -39.76 30.81
C SER A 109 22.07 -40.85 31.48
N ASP A 110 20.94 -41.21 30.87
CA ASP A 110 20.00 -42.18 31.40
C ASP A 110 20.51 -43.63 31.26
N GLU A 111 21.08 -44.18 32.33
CA GLU A 111 21.62 -45.54 32.36
C GLU A 111 20.54 -46.63 32.17
N GLU A 112 19.28 -46.33 32.49
CA GLU A 112 18.16 -47.25 32.32
C GLU A 112 17.81 -47.40 30.83
N LEU A 113 17.83 -46.28 30.09
CA LEU A 113 17.71 -46.24 28.63
C LEU A 113 18.84 -47.06 27.96
N LYS A 114 20.09 -46.88 28.41
CA LYS A 114 21.24 -47.62 27.88
C LYS A 114 21.14 -49.12 28.14
N GLN A 115 20.68 -49.53 29.32
CA GLN A 115 20.47 -50.95 29.64
C GLN A 115 19.32 -51.56 28.83
N GLN A 116 18.20 -50.84 28.66
CA GLN A 116 17.03 -51.29 27.91
C GLN A 116 17.39 -51.63 26.45
N PHE A 117 18.20 -50.81 25.79
CA PHE A 117 18.63 -51.04 24.41
C PHE A 117 19.88 -51.93 24.26
N SER A 118 20.63 -52.18 25.34
CA SER A 118 21.76 -53.12 25.39
C SER A 118 21.30 -54.59 25.37
N MET A 119 20.17 -54.93 26.01
CA MET A 119 19.62 -56.30 25.99
C MET A 119 19.06 -56.70 24.61
N GLU A 120 18.54 -55.76 23.81
CA GLU A 120 18.15 -56.02 22.42
C GLU A 120 19.33 -56.33 21.50
N ALA A 121 20.54 -55.83 21.81
CA ALA A 121 21.76 -56.14 21.07
C ALA A 121 22.23 -57.59 21.31
N ALA A 122 21.96 -58.19 22.48
CA ALA A 122 22.33 -59.58 22.76
C ALA A 122 21.52 -60.59 21.93
N GLY A 123 20.25 -60.30 21.62
CA GLY A 123 19.43 -61.08 20.67
C GLY A 123 19.94 -61.04 19.23
N THR A 124 20.91 -60.17 18.92
CA THR A 124 21.50 -60.03 17.58
C THR A 124 22.79 -60.85 17.41
N ALA A 125 23.32 -61.46 18.47
CA ALA A 125 24.49 -62.34 18.40
C ALA A 125 24.20 -63.69 17.72
N THR A 126 22.98 -64.25 17.87
CA THR A 126 22.52 -65.43 17.11
C THR A 126 22.26 -65.11 15.63
N SER A 127 21.92 -63.85 15.31
CA SER A 127 21.80 -63.41 13.92
C SER A 127 23.14 -63.36 13.18
N ASN A 128 24.27 -63.17 13.87
CA ASN A 128 25.58 -62.99 13.22
C ASN A 128 26.10 -64.27 12.52
N GLN A 129 25.62 -65.46 12.90
CA GLN A 129 26.04 -66.72 12.29
C GLN A 129 25.21 -67.06 11.02
N GLU A 130 23.90 -66.77 11.03
CA GLU A 130 23.04 -66.83 9.82
C GLU A 130 23.37 -65.70 8.83
N LYS A 131 23.77 -64.53 9.35
CA LYS A 131 24.19 -63.35 8.59
C LYS A 131 25.47 -63.59 7.79
N GLN A 132 26.47 -64.29 8.35
CA GLN A 132 27.70 -64.68 7.61
C GLN A 132 27.44 -65.69 6.48
N VAL A 133 26.46 -66.59 6.63
CA VAL A 133 26.09 -67.55 5.58
C VAL A 133 25.25 -66.87 4.48
N ALA A 134 24.36 -65.95 4.86
CA ALA A 134 23.51 -65.20 3.94
C ALA A 134 24.28 -64.12 3.13
N GLU A 135 25.26 -63.44 3.74
CA GLU A 135 26.14 -62.46 3.07
C GLU A 135 26.95 -63.12 1.96
N LYS A 136 27.50 -64.31 2.23
CA LYS A 136 28.34 -65.04 1.28
C LYS A 136 27.55 -65.50 0.05
N ALA A 137 26.34 -66.04 0.24
CA ALA A 137 25.48 -66.49 -0.86
C ALA A 137 24.93 -65.33 -1.72
N LEU A 138 24.61 -64.18 -1.10
CA LEU A 138 24.12 -63.00 -1.80
C LEU A 138 25.22 -62.30 -2.61
N LEU A 139 26.43 -62.14 -2.04
CA LEU A 139 27.59 -61.57 -2.72
C LEU A 139 28.07 -62.46 -3.88
N GLU A 140 28.14 -63.78 -3.69
CA GLU A 140 28.48 -64.73 -4.77
C GLU A 140 27.46 -64.67 -5.91
N THR A 141 26.16 -64.52 -5.63
CA THR A 141 25.13 -64.44 -6.67
C THR A 141 25.13 -63.10 -7.40
N LEU A 142 25.27 -61.97 -6.69
CA LEU A 142 25.28 -60.62 -7.29
C LEU A 142 26.58 -60.30 -8.02
N GLU A 143 27.75 -60.76 -7.54
CA GLU A 143 29.02 -60.61 -8.27
C GLU A 143 29.05 -61.44 -9.55
N LEU A 144 28.51 -62.65 -9.52
CA LEU A 144 28.51 -63.54 -10.68
C LEU A 144 27.52 -63.02 -11.74
N LEU A 145 26.36 -62.51 -11.32
CA LEU A 145 25.40 -61.83 -12.21
C LEU A 145 25.93 -60.51 -12.78
N SER A 146 26.70 -59.71 -12.02
CA SER A 146 27.28 -58.47 -12.55
C SER A 146 28.40 -58.73 -13.57
N LYS A 147 29.15 -59.84 -13.41
CA LYS A 147 30.21 -60.29 -14.32
C LYS A 147 29.67 -60.98 -15.58
N GLU A 148 28.60 -61.76 -15.47
CA GLU A 148 28.01 -62.52 -16.59
C GLU A 148 26.97 -61.72 -17.41
N ALA A 149 26.38 -60.65 -16.87
CA ALA A 149 25.38 -59.86 -17.58
C ALA A 149 26.01 -58.99 -18.69
N ALA A 150 25.58 -59.21 -19.94
CA ALA A 150 25.97 -58.39 -21.10
C ALA A 150 25.25 -57.03 -21.14
N GLU A 151 24.09 -56.90 -20.47
CA GLU A 151 23.26 -55.70 -20.48
C GLU A 151 23.67 -54.68 -19.39
N PRO A 152 23.97 -53.40 -19.75
CA PRO A 152 24.38 -52.37 -18.79
C PRO A 152 23.32 -52.06 -17.72
N GLU A 153 22.05 -52.21 -18.07
CA GLU A 153 20.92 -51.94 -17.20
C GLU A 153 20.85 -52.92 -16.02
N VAL A 154 21.16 -54.20 -16.26
CA VAL A 154 21.24 -55.22 -15.21
C VAL A 154 22.39 -54.93 -14.25
N ARG A 155 23.55 -54.46 -14.75
CA ARG A 155 24.69 -54.07 -13.88
C ARG A 155 24.36 -52.88 -12.99
N LYS A 156 23.62 -51.90 -13.52
CA LYS A 156 23.14 -50.75 -12.74
C LYS A 156 22.15 -51.19 -11.66
N GLN A 157 21.19 -52.06 -12.00
CA GLN A 157 20.23 -52.63 -11.05
C GLN A 157 20.92 -53.47 -9.96
N CYS A 158 21.96 -54.24 -10.30
CA CYS A 158 22.78 -54.94 -9.32
C CYS A 158 23.54 -53.97 -8.41
N SER A 159 24.11 -52.88 -8.95
CA SER A 159 24.79 -51.84 -8.17
C SER A 159 23.84 -51.11 -7.22
N ASP A 160 22.60 -50.84 -7.65
CA ASP A 160 21.58 -50.20 -6.81
C ASP A 160 21.19 -51.11 -5.62
N VAL A 161 21.04 -52.41 -5.86
CA VAL A 161 20.74 -53.40 -4.80
C VAL A 161 21.93 -53.60 -3.85
N LEU A 162 23.17 -53.54 -4.36
CA LEU A 162 24.40 -53.61 -3.57
C LEU A 162 24.64 -52.35 -2.73
N ALA A 163 24.35 -51.15 -3.28
CA ALA A 163 24.44 -49.90 -2.52
C ALA A 163 23.43 -49.88 -1.37
N GLN A 164 22.21 -50.41 -1.59
CA GLN A 164 21.25 -50.59 -0.52
C GLN A 164 21.74 -51.65 0.50
N HIS A 165 22.48 -52.67 0.06
CA HIS A 165 23.08 -53.65 0.96
C HIS A 165 24.11 -53.05 1.91
N GLU A 166 25.00 -52.20 1.40
CA GLU A 166 26.00 -51.48 2.20
C GLU A 166 25.35 -50.57 3.25
N SER A 167 24.18 -50.00 2.94
CA SER A 167 23.46 -49.12 3.86
C SER A 167 22.77 -49.84 5.03
N ASP A 168 22.31 -51.09 4.86
CA ASP A 168 21.40 -51.75 5.81
C ASP A 168 22.08 -52.85 6.66
N GLN A 169 23.36 -53.17 6.42
CA GLN A 169 24.24 -54.09 7.17
C GLN A 169 23.63 -55.43 7.68
N ARG A 170 22.47 -55.90 7.20
CA ARG A 170 21.74 -57.10 7.69
C ARG A 170 20.97 -57.88 6.61
N LEU A 171 21.25 -57.72 5.32
CA LEU A 171 20.39 -58.31 4.28
C LEU A 171 20.55 -59.83 4.16
N SER A 172 19.42 -60.52 4.14
CA SER A 172 19.29 -61.89 3.63
C SER A 172 18.78 -61.90 2.18
N VAL A 173 18.90 -63.03 1.49
CA VAL A 173 18.40 -63.19 0.10
C VAL A 173 16.91 -62.85 -0.03
N THR A 174 16.10 -63.10 1.00
CA THR A 174 14.66 -62.76 1.03
C THR A 174 14.39 -61.26 1.19
N VAL A 175 15.32 -60.51 1.79
CA VAL A 175 15.26 -59.04 1.92
C VAL A 175 15.69 -58.37 0.62
N ALA A 176 16.71 -58.91 -0.05
CA ALA A 176 17.07 -58.50 -1.41
C ALA A 176 15.89 -58.70 -2.37
N ALA A 177 15.23 -59.87 -2.33
CA ALA A 177 14.02 -60.14 -3.12
C ALA A 177 12.89 -59.11 -2.86
N ARG A 178 12.68 -58.71 -1.59
CA ARG A 178 11.72 -57.65 -1.22
C ARG A 178 12.06 -56.32 -1.90
N HIS A 179 13.33 -55.91 -1.88
CA HIS A 179 13.77 -54.64 -2.47
C HIS A 179 13.67 -54.65 -4.00
N ILE A 180 14.14 -55.73 -4.63
CA ILE A 180 14.05 -55.93 -6.08
C ILE A 180 12.58 -55.92 -6.53
N GLY A 181 11.70 -56.58 -5.78
CA GLY A 181 10.25 -56.56 -6.02
C GLY A 181 9.64 -55.16 -5.87
N ALA A 182 10.02 -54.41 -4.83
CA ALA A 182 9.55 -53.04 -4.60
C ALA A 182 9.94 -52.07 -5.73
N LYS A 183 11.12 -52.26 -6.34
CA LYS A 183 11.62 -51.43 -7.45
C LYS A 183 11.14 -51.90 -8.83
N GLY A 184 10.58 -53.10 -8.92
CA GLY A 184 10.06 -53.65 -10.17
C GLY A 184 11.13 -54.20 -11.13
N TYR A 185 12.32 -54.56 -10.64
CA TYR A 185 13.42 -55.07 -11.48
C TYR A 185 13.15 -56.50 -11.98
N ALA A 186 12.29 -56.64 -12.98
CA ALA A 186 11.77 -57.92 -13.45
C ALA A 186 12.84 -58.93 -13.89
N GLN A 187 13.88 -58.46 -14.60
CA GLN A 187 14.99 -59.32 -15.04
C GLN A 187 15.80 -59.86 -13.85
N LEU A 188 16.04 -59.04 -12.83
CA LEU A 188 16.80 -59.41 -11.64
C LEU A 188 16.01 -60.37 -10.73
N VAL A 189 14.68 -60.19 -10.61
CA VAL A 189 13.80 -61.18 -9.96
C VAL A 189 13.86 -62.53 -10.67
N LYS A 190 13.79 -62.54 -12.01
CA LYS A 190 13.86 -63.77 -12.82
C LYS A 190 15.20 -64.49 -12.63
N ALA A 191 16.31 -63.75 -12.68
CA ALA A 191 17.65 -64.29 -12.50
C ALA A 191 17.87 -64.87 -11.10
N LEU A 192 17.41 -64.16 -10.05
CA LEU A 192 17.52 -64.62 -8.66
C LEU A 192 16.75 -65.93 -8.42
N LEU A 193 15.51 -66.02 -8.90
CA LEU A 193 14.67 -67.21 -8.70
C LEU A 193 15.12 -68.42 -9.55
N ASN A 194 15.83 -68.20 -10.66
CA ASN A 194 16.42 -69.28 -11.45
C ASN A 194 17.65 -69.89 -10.76
N LYS A 195 18.44 -69.11 -10.04
CA LYS A 195 19.58 -69.65 -9.27
C LYS A 195 19.13 -70.44 -8.03
N LEU A 196 17.92 -70.19 -7.53
CA LEU A 196 17.28 -70.90 -6.41
C LEU A 196 16.45 -72.12 -6.86
N GLU A 197 16.68 -72.66 -8.06
CA GLU A 197 15.86 -73.72 -8.65
C GLU A 197 15.81 -75.02 -7.83
N ASN A 198 16.87 -75.30 -7.05
CA ASN A 198 16.96 -76.49 -6.21
C ASN A 198 16.50 -76.29 -4.75
N GLU A 199 16.08 -75.07 -4.37
CA GLU A 199 15.68 -74.71 -3.00
C GLU A 199 14.26 -74.15 -2.94
N ASN A 200 13.26 -75.00 -3.16
CA ASN A 200 11.84 -74.60 -3.27
C ASN A 200 11.33 -73.81 -2.05
N ASN A 201 11.75 -74.14 -0.83
CA ASN A 201 11.35 -73.43 0.39
C ASN A 201 11.88 -71.98 0.40
N LEU A 202 13.15 -71.78 0.05
CA LEU A 202 13.75 -70.44 0.03
C LEU A 202 13.18 -69.59 -1.12
N LYS A 203 12.88 -70.22 -2.26
CA LYS A 203 12.22 -69.61 -3.41
C LYS A 203 10.82 -69.10 -3.07
N ASP A 204 10.01 -69.90 -2.39
CA ASP A 204 8.67 -69.54 -1.94
C ASP A 204 8.70 -68.41 -0.90
N GLN A 205 9.67 -68.41 0.01
CA GLN A 205 9.89 -67.31 0.95
C GLN A 205 10.30 -66.00 0.26
N CYS A 206 11.16 -66.07 -0.77
CA CYS A 206 11.54 -64.91 -1.58
C CYS A 206 10.34 -64.34 -2.32
N CYS A 207 9.53 -65.19 -2.96
CA CYS A 207 8.32 -64.76 -3.66
C CYS A 207 7.30 -64.13 -2.69
N ASN A 208 7.10 -64.73 -1.51
CA ASN A 208 6.18 -64.22 -0.51
C ASN A 208 6.58 -62.83 0.02
N ARG A 209 7.89 -62.55 0.15
CA ARG A 209 8.38 -61.23 0.59
C ARG A 209 8.42 -60.19 -0.54
N ALA A 210 8.62 -60.59 -1.78
CA ALA A 210 8.72 -59.68 -2.93
C ALA A 210 7.35 -59.26 -3.49
N THR A 211 6.33 -60.11 -3.40
CA THR A 211 5.03 -59.88 -4.04
C THR A 211 4.24 -58.70 -3.43
N PRO A 212 4.09 -58.56 -2.09
CA PRO A 212 3.34 -57.45 -1.52
C PRO A 212 3.87 -56.04 -1.86
N PRO A 213 5.19 -55.73 -1.76
CA PRO A 213 5.70 -54.41 -2.15
C PRO A 213 5.66 -54.18 -3.66
N ALA A 214 5.85 -55.22 -4.49
CA ALA A 214 5.65 -55.12 -5.94
C ALA A 214 4.19 -54.77 -6.28
N ALA A 215 3.24 -55.37 -5.56
CA ALA A 215 1.81 -55.10 -5.71
C ALA A 215 1.41 -53.69 -5.26
N LYS A 216 1.97 -53.23 -4.13
CA LYS A 216 1.81 -51.85 -3.63
C LYS A 216 2.23 -50.80 -4.68
N ASN A 217 3.36 -51.03 -5.35
CA ASN A 217 3.90 -50.12 -6.35
C ASN A 217 3.34 -50.33 -7.77
N GLY A 218 2.49 -51.34 -7.99
CA GLY A 218 1.81 -51.57 -9.26
C GLY A 218 2.61 -52.35 -10.31
N HIS A 219 3.68 -53.06 -9.94
CA HIS A 219 4.52 -53.81 -10.87
C HIS A 219 3.89 -55.16 -11.28
N LEU A 220 2.86 -55.11 -12.13
CA LEU A 220 2.04 -56.27 -12.51
C LEU A 220 2.84 -57.44 -13.12
N GLU A 221 3.84 -57.16 -13.97
CA GLU A 221 4.69 -58.20 -14.58
C GLU A 221 5.46 -58.99 -13.51
N VAL A 222 6.03 -58.28 -12.54
CA VAL A 222 6.80 -58.88 -11.44
C VAL A 222 5.88 -59.68 -10.53
N VAL A 223 4.72 -59.12 -10.16
CA VAL A 223 3.71 -59.81 -9.35
C VAL A 223 3.24 -61.10 -10.04
N THR A 224 2.98 -61.05 -11.35
CA THR A 224 2.58 -62.21 -12.14
C THR A 224 3.62 -63.32 -12.09
N TYR A 225 4.88 -62.97 -12.34
CA TYR A 225 5.98 -63.93 -12.35
C TYR A 225 6.20 -64.56 -10.98
N LEU A 226 6.20 -63.77 -9.91
CA LEU A 226 6.40 -64.24 -8.53
C LEU A 226 5.30 -65.23 -8.11
N VAL A 227 4.03 -64.89 -8.35
CA VAL A 227 2.88 -65.72 -7.96
C VAL A 227 2.83 -67.03 -8.75
N GLN A 228 3.30 -67.04 -10.01
CA GLN A 228 3.39 -68.26 -10.83
C GLN A 228 4.51 -69.20 -10.40
N LYS A 229 5.58 -68.67 -9.81
CA LYS A 229 6.75 -69.47 -9.38
C LYS A 229 6.62 -70.05 -7.97
N MET A 230 5.56 -69.70 -7.23
CA MET A 230 5.28 -70.27 -5.92
C MET A 230 4.76 -71.71 -6.04
N VAL A 231 5.38 -72.63 -5.31
CA VAL A 231 5.04 -74.06 -5.33
C VAL A 231 4.04 -74.40 -4.22
N ASP A 232 4.21 -73.85 -3.02
CA ASP A 232 3.27 -74.01 -1.91
C ASP A 232 1.96 -73.24 -2.17
N LYS A 233 0.87 -73.99 -2.37
CA LYS A 233 -0.47 -73.44 -2.67
C LYS A 233 -1.05 -72.63 -1.50
N THR A 234 -0.83 -73.07 -0.27
CA THR A 234 -1.35 -72.39 0.93
C THR A 234 -0.64 -71.05 1.12
N LEU A 235 0.70 -71.05 0.96
CA LEU A 235 1.49 -69.83 1.05
C LEU A 235 1.17 -68.87 -0.11
N LYS A 236 0.94 -69.39 -1.31
CA LYS A 236 0.54 -68.60 -2.48
C LYS A 236 -0.79 -67.89 -2.25
N ASP A 237 -1.81 -68.58 -1.76
CA ASP A 237 -3.13 -67.99 -1.49
C ASP A 237 -3.04 -66.92 -0.39
N GLN A 238 -2.26 -67.16 0.68
CA GLN A 238 -1.99 -66.17 1.73
C GLN A 238 -1.22 -64.95 1.20
N CYS A 239 -0.21 -65.17 0.36
CA CYS A 239 0.57 -64.12 -0.26
C CYS A 239 -0.30 -63.24 -1.18
N CYS A 240 -1.17 -63.87 -1.98
CA CYS A 240 -2.10 -63.16 -2.87
C CYS A 240 -3.06 -62.26 -2.09
N LYS A 241 -3.63 -62.75 -0.98
CA LYS A 241 -4.49 -61.93 -0.09
C LYS A 241 -3.73 -60.72 0.48
N LYS A 242 -2.52 -60.93 1.01
CA LYS A 242 -1.69 -59.86 1.57
C LYS A 242 -1.28 -58.83 0.51
N ALA A 243 -0.92 -59.29 -0.68
CA ALA A 243 -0.53 -58.42 -1.78
C ALA A 243 -1.74 -57.64 -2.35
N ALA A 244 -2.93 -58.24 -2.40
CA ALA A 244 -4.16 -57.58 -2.82
C ALA A 244 -4.53 -56.44 -1.85
N LYS A 245 -4.41 -56.68 -0.54
CA LYS A 245 -4.53 -55.63 0.49
C LYS A 245 -3.58 -54.45 0.26
N CYS A 246 -2.29 -54.71 0.06
CA CYS A 246 -1.31 -53.65 -0.20
C CYS A 246 -1.54 -52.90 -1.52
N ALA A 247 -2.01 -53.60 -2.56
CA ALA A 247 -2.38 -52.99 -3.83
C ALA A 247 -3.61 -52.08 -3.68
N SER A 248 -4.61 -52.49 -2.88
CA SER A 248 -5.77 -51.65 -2.53
C SER A 248 -5.37 -50.37 -1.81
N ASP A 249 -4.46 -50.44 -0.81
CA ASP A 249 -3.95 -49.27 -0.09
C ASP A 249 -3.34 -48.21 -1.04
N SER A 250 -2.80 -48.66 -2.18
CA SER A 250 -2.16 -47.81 -3.20
C SER A 250 -2.97 -47.71 -4.50
N GLN A 251 -4.24 -48.11 -4.47
CA GLN A 251 -5.24 -48.00 -5.55
C GLN A 251 -4.80 -48.69 -6.86
N LYS A 252 -4.10 -49.83 -6.80
CA LYS A 252 -3.60 -50.60 -7.94
C LYS A 252 -4.55 -51.76 -8.31
N TRP A 253 -5.72 -51.43 -8.86
CA TRP A 253 -6.83 -52.39 -9.06
C TRP A 253 -6.56 -53.50 -10.08
N ASP A 254 -5.76 -53.25 -11.13
CA ASP A 254 -5.37 -54.29 -12.10
C ASP A 254 -4.58 -55.43 -11.43
N VAL A 255 -3.78 -55.08 -10.43
CA VAL A 255 -3.01 -56.04 -9.63
C VAL A 255 -3.92 -56.81 -8.68
N VAL A 256 -4.90 -56.15 -8.04
CA VAL A 256 -5.91 -56.80 -7.19
C VAL A 256 -6.71 -57.83 -8.00
N LYS A 257 -7.12 -57.48 -9.22
CA LYS A 257 -7.85 -58.37 -10.13
C LYS A 257 -7.06 -59.63 -10.47
N PHE A 258 -5.77 -59.48 -10.79
CA PHE A 258 -4.89 -60.61 -11.08
C PHE A 258 -4.66 -61.52 -9.86
N LEU A 259 -4.41 -60.93 -8.69
CA LEU A 259 -4.15 -61.67 -7.46
C LEU A 259 -5.38 -62.47 -7.00
N ALA A 260 -6.57 -61.89 -7.08
CA ALA A 260 -7.81 -62.60 -6.78
C ALA A 260 -8.12 -63.71 -7.79
N ALA A 261 -7.77 -63.54 -9.07
CA ALA A 261 -7.89 -64.60 -10.07
C ALA A 261 -6.90 -65.76 -9.85
N SER A 262 -5.81 -65.53 -9.11
CA SER A 262 -4.75 -66.51 -8.87
C SER A 262 -4.98 -67.41 -7.63
N ILE A 263 -6.05 -67.17 -6.87
CA ILE A 263 -6.43 -67.94 -5.67
C ILE A 263 -7.25 -69.16 -6.04
N SER A 264 -6.93 -70.30 -5.43
CA SER A 264 -7.46 -71.62 -5.86
C SER A 264 -8.89 -71.90 -5.38
N ASN A 265 -9.32 -71.33 -4.26
CA ASN A 265 -10.63 -71.57 -3.63
C ASN A 265 -11.54 -70.34 -3.75
N GLN A 266 -12.78 -70.53 -4.23
CA GLN A 266 -13.77 -69.45 -4.38
C GLN A 266 -14.07 -68.72 -3.06
N GLY A 267 -14.18 -69.43 -1.92
CA GLY A 267 -14.39 -68.81 -0.62
C GLY A 267 -13.21 -67.94 -0.16
N GLN A 268 -11.98 -68.33 -0.50
CA GLN A 268 -10.78 -67.53 -0.20
C GLN A 268 -10.59 -66.36 -1.18
N LYS A 269 -11.13 -66.48 -2.39
CA LYS A 269 -11.19 -65.41 -3.38
C LYS A 269 -12.18 -64.32 -2.96
N ASP A 270 -13.33 -64.72 -2.44
CA ASP A 270 -14.33 -63.80 -1.89
C ASP A 270 -13.76 -63.08 -0.65
N GLU A 271 -13.06 -63.81 0.23
CA GLU A 271 -12.33 -63.24 1.38
C GLU A 271 -11.21 -62.28 0.96
N CYS A 272 -10.54 -62.52 -0.19
CA CYS A 272 -9.53 -61.64 -0.76
C CYS A 272 -10.14 -60.31 -1.23
N TYR A 273 -11.27 -60.35 -1.93
CA TYR A 273 -12.00 -59.14 -2.32
C TYR A 273 -12.57 -58.39 -1.12
N ALA A 274 -13.10 -59.11 -0.12
CA ALA A 274 -13.56 -58.51 1.13
C ALA A 274 -12.41 -57.82 1.88
N SER A 275 -11.27 -58.50 2.06
CA SER A 275 -10.07 -57.94 2.71
C SER A 275 -9.49 -56.74 1.94
N ALA A 276 -9.54 -56.78 0.61
CA ALA A 276 -9.12 -55.69 -0.26
C ALA A 276 -10.05 -54.46 -0.15
N ALA A 277 -11.36 -54.69 0.03
CA ALA A 277 -12.35 -53.64 0.28
C ALA A 277 -12.27 -53.08 1.71
N GLU A 278 -12.11 -53.93 2.73
CA GLU A 278 -11.89 -53.54 4.13
C GLU A 278 -10.59 -52.76 4.34
N SER A 279 -9.52 -53.11 3.61
CA SER A 279 -8.25 -52.38 3.73
C SER A 279 -8.30 -51.02 3.05
N ALA A 280 -9.07 -50.90 1.96
CA ALA A 280 -9.40 -49.61 1.38
C ALA A 280 -10.34 -48.77 2.28
N ALA A 281 -11.00 -49.40 3.27
CA ALA A 281 -12.05 -48.76 4.04
C ALA A 281 -12.12 -49.27 5.49
N TRP A 282 -11.46 -48.59 6.43
CA TRP A 282 -11.57 -48.93 7.85
C TRP A 282 -12.99 -48.64 8.38
N SER A 283 -13.67 -49.68 8.89
CA SER A 283 -14.99 -49.76 9.58
C SER A 283 -16.26 -49.86 8.70
N ASP A 284 -17.39 -50.32 9.27
CA ASP A 284 -18.72 -50.56 8.65
C ASP A 284 -19.34 -49.38 7.86
N GLN A 285 -18.68 -48.21 7.84
CA GLN A 285 -18.89 -47.16 6.85
C GLN A 285 -18.21 -47.47 5.49
N GLY A 286 -17.54 -48.62 5.37
CA GLY A 286 -16.48 -48.82 4.41
C GLY A 286 -16.95 -48.98 2.97
N CYS A 287 -18.10 -49.60 2.73
CA CYS A 287 -18.70 -49.66 1.40
C CYS A 287 -19.09 -48.26 0.89
N THR A 288 -19.70 -47.43 1.74
CA THR A 288 -20.06 -46.03 1.39
C THR A 288 -18.83 -45.15 1.18
N VAL A 289 -17.74 -45.41 1.92
CA VAL A 289 -16.46 -44.70 1.78
C VAL A 289 -15.69 -45.16 0.56
N ALA A 290 -15.70 -46.45 0.20
CA ALA A 290 -15.01 -47.01 -0.96
C ALA A 290 -15.74 -46.72 -2.28
N VAL A 291 -17.08 -46.72 -2.27
CA VAL A 291 -17.88 -46.48 -3.48
C VAL A 291 -17.78 -45.02 -3.94
N LYS A 292 -17.61 -44.06 -3.02
CA LYS A 292 -17.52 -42.63 -3.33
C LYS A 292 -16.32 -42.27 -4.25
N PRO A 293 -15.06 -42.66 -3.94
CA PRO A 293 -13.92 -42.48 -4.85
C PRO A 293 -14.07 -43.26 -6.15
N ALA A 294 -14.61 -44.47 -6.11
CA ALA A 294 -14.82 -45.27 -7.31
C ALA A 294 -15.81 -44.60 -8.27
N ALA A 295 -16.93 -44.10 -7.74
CA ALA A 295 -17.93 -43.36 -8.48
C ALA A 295 -17.39 -42.01 -8.98
N LYS A 296 -16.60 -41.29 -8.18
CA LYS A 296 -15.90 -40.06 -8.59
C LYS A 296 -14.98 -40.29 -9.81
N ASN A 297 -14.28 -41.43 -9.85
CA ASN A 297 -13.32 -41.77 -10.90
C ASN A 297 -13.93 -42.61 -12.06
N GLY A 298 -15.24 -42.91 -12.01
CA GLY A 298 -15.92 -43.63 -13.08
C GLY A 298 -15.62 -45.13 -13.15
N TYR A 299 -15.20 -45.77 -12.05
CA TYR A 299 -14.91 -47.21 -12.01
C TYR A 299 -16.20 -48.04 -11.98
N PHE A 300 -16.88 -48.10 -13.13
CA PHE A 300 -18.20 -48.70 -13.31
C PHE A 300 -18.30 -50.14 -12.79
N ASP A 301 -17.37 -51.02 -13.19
CA ASP A 301 -17.39 -52.43 -12.79
C ASP A 301 -17.31 -52.61 -11.27
N PHE A 302 -16.53 -51.76 -10.59
CA PHE A 302 -16.38 -51.81 -9.14
C PHE A 302 -17.63 -51.27 -8.44
N VAL A 303 -18.19 -50.14 -8.91
CA VAL A 303 -19.45 -49.61 -8.37
C VAL A 303 -20.57 -50.63 -8.54
N LYS A 304 -20.67 -51.25 -9.72
CA LYS A 304 -21.64 -52.32 -10.00
C LYS A 304 -21.45 -53.51 -9.08
N PHE A 305 -20.21 -53.98 -8.89
CA PHE A 305 -19.90 -55.06 -7.97
C PHE A 305 -20.35 -54.74 -6.54
N VAL A 306 -19.96 -53.59 -5.99
CA VAL A 306 -20.35 -53.18 -4.63
C VAL A 306 -21.87 -53.14 -4.49
N ILE A 307 -22.60 -52.48 -5.39
CA ILE A 307 -24.06 -52.37 -5.31
C ILE A 307 -24.77 -53.72 -5.43
N VAL A 308 -24.28 -54.65 -6.24
CA VAL A 308 -24.88 -55.99 -6.42
C VAL A 308 -24.55 -56.92 -5.24
N THR A 309 -23.35 -56.81 -4.67
CA THR A 309 -22.88 -57.68 -3.58
C THR A 309 -23.44 -57.35 -2.20
N VAL A 310 -23.83 -56.11 -1.94
CA VAL A 310 -24.41 -55.71 -0.65
C VAL A 310 -25.79 -56.34 -0.49
N SER A 311 -25.91 -57.29 0.42
CA SER A 311 -27.14 -58.04 0.72
C SER A 311 -28.17 -57.19 1.48
N GLU A 312 -27.72 -56.33 2.40
CA GLU A 312 -28.60 -55.48 3.20
C GLU A 312 -29.18 -54.31 2.39
N LYS A 313 -30.52 -54.23 2.31
CA LYS A 313 -31.24 -53.20 1.51
C LYS A 313 -30.88 -51.77 1.92
N GLN A 314 -30.89 -51.45 3.22
CA GLN A 314 -30.61 -50.09 3.72
C GLN A 314 -29.17 -49.64 3.41
N VAL A 315 -28.20 -50.54 3.56
CA VAL A 315 -26.79 -50.25 3.26
C VAL A 315 -26.59 -50.06 1.76
N ARG A 316 -27.26 -50.86 0.94
CA ARG A 316 -27.21 -50.74 -0.53
C ARG A 316 -27.84 -49.44 -1.02
N ASP A 317 -29.01 -49.05 -0.49
CA ASP A 317 -29.66 -47.76 -0.80
C ASP A 317 -28.74 -46.59 -0.42
N LYS A 318 -28.13 -46.64 0.77
CA LYS A 318 -27.14 -45.64 1.22
C LYS A 318 -25.90 -45.58 0.32
N CYS A 319 -25.39 -46.73 -0.13
CA CYS A 319 -24.28 -46.79 -1.09
C CYS A 319 -24.65 -46.17 -2.43
N ARG A 320 -25.87 -46.40 -2.93
CA ARG A 320 -26.35 -45.78 -4.17
C ARG A 320 -26.39 -44.26 -4.05
N LEU A 321 -27.04 -43.73 -3.02
CA LEU A 321 -27.13 -42.29 -2.78
C LEU A 321 -25.75 -41.63 -2.58
N THR A 322 -24.83 -42.33 -1.91
CA THR A 322 -23.45 -41.84 -1.70
C THR A 322 -22.61 -41.86 -2.99
N ALA A 323 -22.87 -42.82 -3.88
CA ALA A 323 -22.15 -42.97 -5.15
C ALA A 323 -22.69 -42.03 -6.24
N VAL A 324 -23.98 -41.72 -6.23
CA VAL A 324 -24.62 -40.99 -7.33
C VAL A 324 -24.15 -39.53 -7.42
N GLU A 325 -24.00 -38.85 -6.28
CA GLU A 325 -23.54 -37.45 -6.20
C GLU A 325 -22.16 -37.23 -6.86
N PRO A 326 -21.07 -37.95 -6.47
CA PRO A 326 -19.77 -37.76 -7.08
C PRO A 326 -19.70 -38.26 -8.54
N ALA A 327 -20.46 -39.30 -8.91
CA ALA A 327 -20.52 -39.75 -10.30
C ALA A 327 -21.16 -38.68 -11.20
N ALA A 328 -22.27 -38.10 -10.75
CA ALA A 328 -23.00 -37.07 -11.48
C ALA A 328 -22.19 -35.77 -11.62
N PHE A 329 -21.54 -35.32 -10.54
CA PHE A 329 -20.66 -34.13 -10.57
C PHE A 329 -19.52 -34.27 -11.60
N ASN A 330 -18.95 -35.48 -11.75
CA ASN A 330 -17.83 -35.72 -12.66
C ASN A 330 -18.25 -36.14 -14.08
N GLY A 331 -19.54 -36.36 -14.33
CA GLY A 331 -20.06 -36.65 -15.68
C GLY A 331 -20.06 -38.14 -16.06
N HIS A 332 -20.06 -39.05 -15.08
CA HIS A 332 -20.02 -40.50 -15.35
C HIS A 332 -21.42 -41.07 -15.60
N THR A 333 -22.01 -40.76 -16.76
CA THR A 333 -23.41 -41.08 -17.12
C THR A 333 -23.75 -42.57 -16.98
N GLU A 334 -22.85 -43.48 -17.35
CA GLU A 334 -23.08 -44.93 -17.24
C GLU A 334 -23.23 -45.39 -15.78
N VAL A 335 -22.42 -44.85 -14.88
CA VAL A 335 -22.49 -45.12 -13.43
C VAL A 335 -23.81 -44.59 -12.88
N VAL A 336 -24.18 -43.36 -13.22
CA VAL A 336 -25.41 -42.73 -12.73
C VAL A 336 -26.65 -43.49 -13.21
N ASN A 337 -26.74 -43.83 -14.50
CA ASN A 337 -27.86 -44.59 -15.06
C ASN A 337 -28.02 -45.95 -14.37
N PHE A 338 -26.92 -46.67 -14.13
CA PHE A 338 -26.97 -47.92 -13.39
C PHE A 338 -27.48 -47.73 -11.95
N LEU A 339 -27.02 -46.70 -11.24
CA LEU A 339 -27.44 -46.43 -9.85
C LEU A 339 -28.93 -46.07 -9.76
N VAL A 340 -29.45 -45.29 -10.71
CA VAL A 340 -30.87 -44.93 -10.79
C VAL A 340 -31.73 -46.15 -11.16
N GLN A 341 -31.35 -46.90 -12.20
CA GLN A 341 -32.11 -48.06 -12.68
C GLN A 341 -32.10 -49.24 -11.71
N SER A 342 -31.02 -49.40 -10.94
CA SER A 342 -30.90 -50.46 -9.93
C SER A 342 -31.63 -50.15 -8.61
N ALA A 343 -32.21 -48.96 -8.46
CA ALA A 343 -33.07 -48.64 -7.33
C ALA A 343 -34.46 -49.28 -7.52
N GLU A 344 -34.81 -50.25 -6.68
CA GLU A 344 -36.08 -50.97 -6.73
C GLU A 344 -37.26 -50.11 -6.26
N GLU A 345 -37.06 -49.37 -5.16
CA GLU A 345 -38.07 -48.49 -4.54
C GLU A 345 -38.23 -47.16 -5.30
N PRO A 346 -39.46 -46.77 -5.69
CA PRO A 346 -39.71 -45.51 -6.39
C PRO A 346 -39.23 -44.26 -5.63
N SER A 347 -39.34 -44.25 -4.30
CA SER A 347 -38.89 -43.13 -3.45
C SER A 347 -37.37 -42.96 -3.48
N VAL A 348 -36.61 -44.07 -3.38
CA VAL A 348 -35.14 -44.08 -3.45
C VAL A 348 -34.67 -43.73 -4.86
N ARG A 349 -35.39 -44.19 -5.89
CA ARG A 349 -35.11 -43.82 -7.29
C ARG A 349 -35.27 -42.32 -7.50
N LEU A 350 -36.37 -41.73 -7.03
CA LEU A 350 -36.59 -40.29 -7.10
C LEU A 350 -35.51 -39.52 -6.33
N GLU A 351 -35.15 -39.96 -5.12
CA GLU A 351 -34.07 -39.33 -4.34
C GLU A 351 -32.72 -39.42 -5.06
N CYS A 352 -32.41 -40.54 -5.72
CA CYS A 352 -31.22 -40.67 -6.57
C CYS A 352 -31.26 -39.67 -7.73
N CYS A 353 -32.40 -39.54 -8.42
CA CYS A 353 -32.56 -38.58 -9.50
C CYS A 353 -32.34 -37.14 -9.00
N MET A 354 -32.97 -36.76 -7.88
CA MET A 354 -32.81 -35.42 -7.29
C MET A 354 -31.34 -35.11 -6.95
N LYS A 355 -30.65 -36.01 -6.24
CA LYS A 355 -29.24 -35.84 -5.86
C LYS A 355 -28.31 -35.80 -7.06
N ALA A 356 -28.58 -36.65 -8.06
CA ALA A 356 -27.81 -36.69 -9.30
C ALA A 356 -28.03 -35.42 -10.14
N ALA A 357 -29.24 -34.88 -10.18
CA ALA A 357 -29.56 -33.62 -10.83
C ALA A 357 -28.86 -32.44 -10.15
N GLU A 358 -29.00 -32.28 -8.84
CA GLU A 358 -28.32 -31.23 -8.07
C GLU A 358 -26.79 -31.29 -8.30
N SER A 359 -26.19 -32.48 -8.25
CA SER A 359 -24.74 -32.68 -8.40
C SER A 359 -24.23 -32.50 -9.83
N SER A 360 -24.95 -33.00 -10.84
CA SER A 360 -24.59 -32.82 -12.26
C SER A 360 -24.68 -31.36 -12.67
N GLN A 361 -25.69 -30.63 -12.18
CA GLN A 361 -25.86 -29.19 -12.37
C GLN A 361 -24.74 -28.38 -11.72
N SER A 362 -24.35 -28.70 -10.48
CA SER A 362 -23.14 -28.12 -9.86
C SER A 362 -21.87 -28.36 -10.69
N GLY A 363 -21.73 -29.58 -11.24
CA GLY A 363 -20.61 -29.98 -12.10
C GLY A 363 -20.67 -29.45 -13.53
N GLY A 364 -21.80 -28.85 -13.94
CA GLY A 364 -22.07 -28.41 -15.31
C GLY A 364 -22.14 -29.56 -16.34
N LYS A 365 -22.66 -30.72 -15.94
CA LYS A 365 -22.73 -31.95 -16.75
C LYS A 365 -24.13 -32.14 -17.34
N THR A 366 -24.40 -31.49 -18.47
CA THR A 366 -25.69 -31.54 -19.17
C THR A 366 -26.08 -32.96 -19.58
N ASP A 367 -25.12 -33.76 -20.05
CA ASP A 367 -25.40 -35.10 -20.57
C ASP A 367 -25.96 -36.05 -19.48
N VAL A 368 -25.46 -35.90 -18.25
CA VAL A 368 -25.96 -36.65 -17.08
C VAL A 368 -27.35 -36.15 -16.71
N PHE A 369 -27.55 -34.84 -16.68
CA PHE A 369 -28.84 -34.24 -16.35
C PHE A 369 -29.93 -34.65 -17.35
N ASP A 370 -29.66 -34.53 -18.65
CA ASP A 370 -30.59 -34.91 -19.72
C ASP A 370 -30.95 -36.41 -19.68
N ALA A 371 -30.00 -37.26 -19.26
CA ALA A 371 -30.25 -38.68 -19.08
C ALA A 371 -31.22 -38.94 -17.91
N ILE A 372 -31.07 -38.22 -16.80
CA ILE A 372 -31.93 -38.37 -15.61
C ILE A 372 -33.29 -37.70 -15.82
N SER A 373 -33.35 -36.56 -16.52
CA SER A 373 -34.59 -35.83 -16.80
C SER A 373 -35.64 -36.70 -17.48
N LYS A 374 -35.24 -37.60 -18.38
CA LYS A 374 -36.15 -38.56 -19.03
C LYS A 374 -36.92 -39.44 -18.04
N GLU A 375 -36.27 -39.88 -16.97
CA GLU A 375 -36.89 -40.70 -15.92
C GLU A 375 -37.87 -39.89 -15.05
N VAL A 376 -37.67 -38.57 -14.95
CA VAL A 376 -38.51 -37.66 -14.16
C VAL A 376 -39.66 -37.09 -14.99
N ASP A 377 -39.47 -36.86 -16.27
CA ASP A 377 -40.49 -36.38 -17.20
C ASP A 377 -41.65 -37.38 -17.34
N ASP A 378 -41.37 -38.68 -17.18
CA ASP A 378 -42.35 -39.76 -17.16
C ASP A 378 -43.23 -39.81 -15.89
N LEU A 379 -42.93 -38.99 -14.86
CA LEU A 379 -43.77 -38.88 -13.66
C LEU A 379 -45.12 -38.22 -13.99
N LYS A 380 -46.17 -38.61 -13.27
CA LYS A 380 -47.51 -37.97 -13.39
C LYS A 380 -47.69 -36.76 -12.48
N ASP A 381 -46.84 -36.62 -11.47
CA ASP A 381 -46.91 -35.54 -10.49
C ASP A 381 -46.09 -34.35 -10.97
N GLU A 382 -46.77 -33.35 -11.54
CA GLU A 382 -46.17 -32.11 -12.02
C GLU A 382 -45.48 -31.31 -10.89
N GLY A 383 -45.92 -31.48 -9.64
CA GLY A 383 -45.28 -30.82 -8.51
C GLY A 383 -43.91 -31.38 -8.16
N LEU A 384 -43.71 -32.69 -8.31
CA LEU A 384 -42.40 -33.31 -8.16
C LEU A 384 -41.45 -32.95 -9.31
N LYS A 385 -41.97 -32.74 -10.53
CA LYS A 385 -41.18 -32.24 -11.66
C LYS A 385 -40.68 -30.82 -11.41
N ASP A 386 -41.56 -29.91 -11.00
CA ASP A 386 -41.17 -28.54 -10.65
C ASP A 386 -40.13 -28.52 -9.51
N LEU A 387 -40.28 -29.40 -8.51
CA LEU A 387 -39.32 -29.51 -7.42
C LEU A 387 -37.94 -30.01 -7.91
N PHE A 388 -37.92 -30.97 -8.83
CA PHE A 388 -36.70 -31.46 -9.45
C PHE A 388 -35.96 -30.36 -10.21
N TYR A 389 -36.65 -29.67 -11.11
CA TYR A 389 -36.06 -28.61 -11.94
C TYR A 389 -35.66 -27.38 -11.12
N SER A 390 -36.41 -27.04 -10.06
CA SER A 390 -36.07 -25.91 -9.18
C SER A 390 -34.81 -26.17 -8.34
N ARG A 391 -34.67 -27.36 -7.73
CA ARG A 391 -33.45 -27.74 -7.00
C ARG A 391 -32.22 -27.85 -7.89
N ALA A 392 -32.40 -28.38 -9.10
CA ALA A 392 -31.38 -28.41 -10.13
C ALA A 392 -30.88 -27.00 -10.48
N ALA A 393 -31.81 -26.06 -10.71
CA ALA A 393 -31.49 -24.66 -11.01
C ALA A 393 -30.77 -23.97 -9.84
N GLU A 394 -31.27 -24.12 -8.61
CA GLU A 394 -30.65 -23.52 -7.43
C GLU A 394 -29.22 -24.05 -7.22
N SER A 395 -28.99 -25.35 -7.41
CA SER A 395 -27.67 -25.96 -7.31
C SER A 395 -26.69 -25.44 -8.37
N ALA A 396 -27.16 -25.24 -9.61
CA ALA A 396 -26.37 -24.59 -10.66
C ALA A 396 -26.03 -23.13 -10.32
N ALA A 397 -26.97 -22.40 -9.72
CA ALA A 397 -26.79 -21.01 -9.29
C ALA A 397 -25.68 -20.87 -8.24
N ARG A 398 -25.68 -21.72 -7.20
CA ARG A 398 -24.63 -21.76 -6.15
C ARG A 398 -23.22 -22.06 -6.66
N CYS A 399 -23.09 -22.59 -7.88
CA CYS A 399 -21.81 -22.95 -8.50
C CYS A 399 -21.46 -22.04 -9.71
N GLY A 400 -22.22 -20.97 -9.94
CA GLY A 400 -21.95 -20.00 -11.00
C GLY A 400 -22.26 -20.52 -12.41
N LYS A 401 -23.07 -21.59 -12.56
CA LYS A 401 -23.38 -22.24 -13.84
C LYS A 401 -24.63 -21.65 -14.50
N ALA A 402 -24.59 -20.35 -14.83
CA ALA A 402 -25.74 -19.57 -15.29
C ALA A 402 -26.49 -20.17 -16.50
N ALA A 403 -25.79 -20.71 -17.50
CA ALA A 403 -26.44 -21.29 -18.68
C ALA A 403 -27.27 -22.55 -18.34
N VAL A 404 -26.73 -23.42 -17.49
CA VAL A 404 -27.39 -24.69 -17.13
C VAL A 404 -28.53 -24.46 -16.12
N MET A 405 -28.34 -23.48 -15.23
CA MET A 405 -29.40 -22.94 -14.38
C MET A 405 -30.60 -22.47 -15.22
N MET A 406 -30.38 -21.59 -16.21
CA MET A 406 -31.46 -21.08 -17.05
C MET A 406 -32.15 -22.19 -17.84
N SER A 407 -31.40 -23.17 -18.34
CA SER A 407 -31.98 -24.35 -19.00
C SER A 407 -32.89 -25.14 -18.09
N SER A 408 -32.53 -25.29 -16.80
CA SER A 408 -33.35 -26.01 -15.81
C SER A 408 -34.61 -25.22 -15.45
N LEU A 409 -34.51 -23.90 -15.32
CA LEU A 409 -35.65 -23.02 -15.03
C LEU A 409 -36.73 -23.03 -16.11
N LEU A 410 -36.35 -23.19 -17.39
CA LEU A 410 -37.29 -23.29 -18.51
C LEU A 410 -38.23 -24.50 -18.40
N ASN A 411 -37.82 -25.54 -17.68
CA ASN A 411 -38.58 -26.78 -17.52
C ASN A 411 -39.49 -26.79 -16.28
N VAL A 412 -39.39 -25.80 -15.39
CA VAL A 412 -40.40 -25.59 -14.32
C VAL A 412 -41.66 -25.08 -15.00
N LEU A 413 -42.80 -25.76 -14.89
CA LEU A 413 -44.00 -25.45 -15.67
C LEU A 413 -44.88 -24.40 -14.99
N ASP A 414 -45.04 -24.52 -13.67
CA ASP A 414 -45.83 -23.60 -12.86
C ASP A 414 -45.19 -22.21 -12.80
N ALA A 415 -45.96 -21.17 -13.17
CA ALA A 415 -45.45 -19.82 -13.31
C ALA A 415 -45.06 -19.17 -11.97
N GLU A 416 -45.81 -19.46 -10.91
CA GLU A 416 -45.57 -18.90 -9.57
C GLU A 416 -44.31 -19.51 -8.95
N ARG A 417 -44.17 -20.84 -9.03
CA ARG A 417 -42.95 -21.55 -8.63
C ARG A 417 -41.73 -21.17 -9.45
N ARG A 418 -41.90 -20.94 -10.76
CA ARG A 418 -40.80 -20.48 -11.62
C ARG A 418 -40.30 -19.13 -11.11
N ALA A 419 -41.19 -18.17 -10.82
CA ALA A 419 -40.82 -16.86 -10.29
C ALA A 419 -40.13 -16.94 -8.93
N ASP A 420 -40.63 -17.79 -8.01
CA ASP A 420 -39.96 -18.01 -6.72
C ASP A 420 -38.58 -18.65 -6.90
N CYS A 421 -38.44 -19.61 -7.80
CA CYS A 421 -37.17 -20.24 -8.12
C CYS A 421 -36.18 -19.25 -8.77
N HIS A 422 -36.63 -18.33 -9.62
CA HIS A 422 -35.80 -17.23 -10.15
C HIS A 422 -35.21 -16.40 -9.00
N ARG A 423 -36.03 -16.02 -8.01
CA ARG A 423 -35.57 -15.29 -6.82
C ARG A 423 -34.57 -16.10 -6.00
N GLN A 424 -34.87 -17.38 -5.72
CA GLN A 424 -33.97 -18.26 -4.98
C GLN A 424 -32.62 -18.45 -5.69
N CYS A 425 -32.61 -18.60 -7.02
CA CYS A 425 -31.38 -18.71 -7.80
C CYS A 425 -30.57 -17.41 -7.78
N ALA A 426 -31.22 -16.25 -7.85
CA ALA A 426 -30.54 -14.96 -7.72
C ALA A 426 -29.87 -14.81 -6.34
N LEU A 427 -30.60 -15.15 -5.27
CA LEU A 427 -30.08 -15.11 -3.89
C LEU A 427 -28.93 -16.11 -3.69
N ALA A 428 -29.08 -17.34 -4.19
CA ALA A 428 -28.02 -18.34 -4.19
C ALA A 428 -26.78 -17.86 -4.95
N GLY A 429 -26.95 -17.28 -6.15
CA GLY A 429 -25.84 -16.68 -6.90
C GLY A 429 -25.14 -15.56 -6.11
N ALA A 430 -25.91 -14.70 -5.45
CA ALA A 430 -25.41 -13.59 -4.64
C ALA A 430 -24.62 -14.09 -3.41
N SER A 431 -25.16 -15.04 -2.63
CA SER A 431 -24.49 -15.61 -1.45
C SER A 431 -23.14 -16.26 -1.76
N PHE A 432 -22.93 -16.73 -2.99
CA PHE A 432 -21.67 -17.34 -3.43
C PHE A 432 -20.83 -16.42 -4.34
N GLY A 433 -21.24 -15.16 -4.54
CA GLY A 433 -20.46 -14.17 -5.28
C GLY A 433 -20.42 -14.36 -6.80
N HIS A 434 -21.45 -14.97 -7.39
CA HIS A 434 -21.51 -15.31 -8.82
C HIS A 434 -22.25 -14.25 -9.65
N GLU A 435 -21.51 -13.23 -10.13
CA GLU A 435 -22.06 -12.12 -10.92
C GLU A 435 -22.83 -12.59 -12.16
N ASN A 436 -22.27 -13.54 -12.92
CA ASN A 436 -22.87 -14.07 -14.15
C ASN A 436 -24.22 -14.78 -13.93
N VAL A 437 -24.51 -15.20 -12.71
CA VAL A 437 -25.81 -15.75 -12.29
C VAL A 437 -26.75 -14.61 -11.96
N VAL A 438 -26.31 -13.69 -11.09
CA VAL A 438 -27.11 -12.55 -10.63
C VAL A 438 -27.55 -11.65 -11.79
N GLU A 439 -26.69 -11.43 -12.78
CA GLU A 439 -26.97 -10.64 -13.99
C GLU A 439 -28.17 -11.15 -14.80
N ARG A 440 -28.49 -12.45 -14.71
CA ARG A 440 -29.60 -13.07 -15.45
C ARG A 440 -30.97 -12.77 -14.88
N PHE A 441 -31.04 -12.14 -13.72
CA PHE A 441 -32.29 -11.83 -13.04
C PHE A 441 -32.47 -10.31 -12.92
N ASP A 442 -33.69 -9.86 -13.13
CA ASP A 442 -34.06 -8.48 -12.82
C ASP A 442 -34.34 -8.38 -11.32
N ILE A 443 -33.33 -7.93 -10.56
CA ILE A 443 -33.46 -7.66 -9.14
C ILE A 443 -34.20 -6.34 -8.95
N GLU A 444 -35.38 -6.42 -8.35
CA GLU A 444 -36.13 -5.23 -7.93
C GLU A 444 -35.41 -4.53 -6.76
N PRO A 445 -35.41 -3.19 -6.68
CA PRO A 445 -34.76 -2.45 -5.60
C PRO A 445 -35.14 -2.90 -4.19
N GLN A 446 -36.41 -3.27 -4.00
CA GLN A 446 -36.94 -3.71 -2.73
C GLN A 446 -36.22 -4.95 -2.18
N CYS A 447 -35.72 -5.84 -3.06
CA CYS A 447 -34.98 -7.03 -2.66
C CYS A 447 -33.67 -6.70 -1.91
N LEU A 448 -33.04 -5.54 -2.17
CA LEU A 448 -31.84 -5.12 -1.45
C LEU A 448 -32.09 -4.92 0.05
N PHE A 449 -33.31 -4.54 0.43
CA PHE A 449 -33.68 -4.29 1.82
C PHE A 449 -34.24 -5.54 2.51
N GLU A 450 -34.76 -6.49 1.75
CA GLU A 450 -35.37 -7.73 2.26
C GLU A 450 -34.34 -8.86 2.45
N PHE A 451 -33.27 -8.86 1.65
CA PHE A 451 -32.32 -9.96 1.60
C PHE A 451 -30.87 -9.49 1.84
N PRO A 452 -30.34 -9.66 3.07
CA PRO A 452 -28.96 -9.31 3.42
C PRO A 452 -27.87 -9.85 2.47
N PRO A 453 -27.97 -11.08 1.91
CA PRO A 453 -26.95 -11.58 0.98
C PRO A 453 -26.74 -10.73 -0.27
N LEU A 454 -27.76 -9.96 -0.71
CA LEU A 454 -27.61 -9.05 -1.85
C LEU A 454 -26.73 -7.85 -1.49
N ILE A 455 -26.87 -7.30 -0.28
CA ILE A 455 -26.03 -6.20 0.20
C ILE A 455 -24.57 -6.65 0.31
N GLU A 456 -24.33 -7.83 0.88
CA GLU A 456 -22.98 -8.42 0.95
C GLU A 456 -22.40 -8.65 -0.45
N PHE A 457 -23.21 -9.17 -1.38
CA PHE A 457 -22.82 -9.36 -2.78
C PHE A 457 -22.41 -8.03 -3.43
N PHE A 458 -23.25 -7.00 -3.36
CA PHE A 458 -22.95 -5.69 -3.95
C PHE A 458 -21.78 -4.98 -3.27
N SER A 459 -21.57 -5.20 -1.97
CA SER A 459 -20.38 -4.75 -1.25
C SER A 459 -19.10 -5.40 -1.79
N MET A 460 -19.12 -6.72 -2.03
CA MET A 460 -18.01 -7.43 -2.68
C MET A 460 -17.76 -6.96 -4.11
N MET A 461 -18.81 -6.73 -4.89
CA MET A 461 -18.70 -6.22 -6.26
C MET A 461 -18.12 -4.79 -6.28
N ALA A 462 -18.55 -3.94 -5.35
CA ALA A 462 -18.03 -2.59 -5.21
C ALA A 462 -16.54 -2.57 -4.84
N LEU A 463 -16.07 -3.49 -3.98
CA LEU A 463 -14.65 -3.69 -3.69
C LEU A 463 -13.82 -4.04 -4.94
N LYS A 464 -14.40 -4.80 -5.88
CA LYS A 464 -13.79 -5.14 -7.17
C LYS A 464 -13.99 -4.07 -8.24
N ASN A 465 -14.75 -3.01 -7.94
CA ASN A 465 -15.19 -1.98 -8.87
C ASN A 465 -16.04 -2.52 -10.04
N GLU A 466 -16.77 -3.62 -9.81
CA GLU A 466 -17.66 -4.31 -10.75
C GLU A 466 -19.13 -3.90 -10.50
N ASN A 467 -19.45 -2.62 -10.69
CA ASN A 467 -20.75 -2.05 -10.26
C ASN A 467 -21.84 -2.03 -11.36
N SER A 468 -21.72 -2.83 -12.42
CA SER A 468 -22.64 -2.79 -13.58
C SER A 468 -24.10 -3.06 -13.18
N ILE A 469 -24.34 -4.15 -12.46
CA ILE A 469 -25.66 -4.57 -11.97
C ILE A 469 -26.19 -3.57 -10.95
N LEU A 470 -25.36 -3.16 -9.99
CA LEU A 470 -25.71 -2.16 -8.98
C LEU A 470 -26.15 -0.85 -9.65
N ASN A 471 -25.40 -0.38 -10.65
CA ASN A 471 -25.72 0.85 -11.37
C ASN A 471 -27.04 0.76 -12.13
N LYS A 472 -27.37 -0.41 -12.71
CA LYS A 472 -28.68 -0.67 -13.33
C LYS A 472 -29.79 -0.55 -12.29
N ILE A 473 -29.64 -1.17 -11.11
CA ILE A 473 -30.64 -1.11 -10.03
C ILE A 473 -30.79 0.33 -9.53
N LEU A 474 -29.68 1.01 -9.20
CA LEU A 474 -29.67 2.40 -8.75
C LEU A 474 -30.34 3.34 -9.77
N SER A 475 -30.22 3.10 -11.08
CA SER A 475 -30.89 3.92 -12.09
C SER A 475 -32.43 3.87 -12.03
N THR A 476 -32.98 2.81 -11.43
CA THR A 476 -34.43 2.61 -11.27
C THR A 476 -34.97 3.06 -9.91
N MET A 477 -34.08 3.29 -8.93
CA MET A 477 -34.43 3.67 -7.56
C MET A 477 -34.80 5.15 -7.44
N GLN A 478 -35.79 5.43 -6.59
CA GLN A 478 -36.11 6.79 -6.15
C GLN A 478 -35.00 7.35 -5.24
N PRO A 479 -34.82 8.69 -5.16
CA PRO A 479 -33.78 9.30 -4.32
C PRO A 479 -33.82 8.85 -2.85
N GLU A 480 -35.02 8.68 -2.27
CA GLU A 480 -35.21 8.26 -0.89
C GLU A 480 -34.71 6.82 -0.65
N GLU A 481 -34.92 5.94 -1.63
CA GLU A 481 -34.46 4.55 -1.56
C GLU A 481 -32.93 4.48 -1.68
N LYS A 482 -32.32 5.31 -2.54
CA LYS A 482 -30.86 5.42 -2.65
C LYS A 482 -30.24 5.94 -1.36
N LEU A 483 -30.84 6.96 -0.75
CA LEU A 483 -30.40 7.48 0.54
C LEU A 483 -30.49 6.40 1.61
N ARG A 484 -31.62 5.69 1.70
CA ARG A 484 -31.79 4.58 2.64
C ARG A 484 -30.73 3.50 2.46
N LEU A 485 -30.41 3.14 1.21
CA LEU A 485 -29.36 2.18 0.89
C LEU A 485 -27.97 2.70 1.27
N LEU A 486 -27.70 3.98 1.03
CA LEU A 486 -26.46 4.63 1.46
C LEU A 486 -26.31 4.54 2.98
N LEU A 487 -27.32 4.98 3.74
CA LEU A 487 -27.29 4.95 5.20
C LEU A 487 -27.09 3.52 5.74
N LEU A 488 -27.80 2.53 5.16
CA LEU A 488 -27.63 1.12 5.50
C LEU A 488 -26.20 0.61 5.20
N SER A 489 -25.62 1.01 4.07
CA SER A 489 -24.26 0.62 3.70
C SER A 489 -23.21 1.19 4.65
N ILE A 490 -23.43 2.40 5.17
CA ILE A 490 -22.52 3.04 6.14
C ILE A 490 -22.66 2.39 7.52
N SER A 491 -23.90 2.20 7.99
CA SER A 491 -24.15 1.58 9.30
C SER A 491 -23.74 0.11 9.38
N SER A 492 -23.68 -0.58 8.24
CA SER A 492 -23.19 -1.97 8.11
C SER A 492 -21.69 -2.05 7.75
N GLU A 493 -20.95 -0.94 7.82
CA GLU A 493 -19.51 -0.85 7.51
C GLU A 493 -19.13 -1.29 6.08
N HIS A 494 -20.07 -1.26 5.13
CA HIS A 494 -19.84 -1.55 3.72
C HIS A 494 -19.36 -0.31 2.95
N VAL A 495 -18.20 0.20 3.34
CA VAL A 495 -17.62 1.45 2.82
C VAL A 495 -17.50 1.49 1.30
N SER A 496 -17.12 0.38 0.67
CA SER A 496 -17.00 0.32 -0.80
C SER A 496 -18.35 0.43 -1.49
N LEU A 497 -19.39 -0.17 -0.92
CA LEU A 497 -20.76 -0.01 -1.41
C LEU A 497 -21.23 1.43 -1.24
N ALA A 498 -20.95 2.06 -0.09
CA ALA A 498 -21.26 3.46 0.15
C ALA A 498 -20.62 4.37 -0.91
N PHE A 499 -19.32 4.19 -1.20
CA PHE A 499 -18.64 4.92 -2.27
C PHE A 499 -19.25 4.67 -3.65
N ALA A 500 -19.66 3.44 -3.97
CA ALA A 500 -20.30 3.13 -5.24
C ALA A 500 -21.65 3.86 -5.39
N ILE A 501 -22.44 3.93 -4.32
CA ILE A 501 -23.74 4.63 -4.28
C ILE A 501 -23.54 6.15 -4.39
N LEU A 502 -22.56 6.72 -3.67
CA LEU A 502 -22.28 8.17 -3.69
C LEU A 502 -22.02 8.73 -5.09
N ARG A 503 -21.45 7.93 -6.00
CA ARG A 503 -21.20 8.34 -7.39
C ARG A 503 -22.48 8.57 -8.21
N GLN A 504 -23.63 8.15 -7.70
CA GLN A 504 -24.93 8.19 -8.37
C GLN A 504 -25.95 9.11 -7.67
N LEU A 505 -25.53 9.82 -6.61
CA LEU A 505 -26.35 10.75 -5.86
C LEU A 505 -26.03 12.20 -6.25
N THR A 506 -27.03 13.07 -6.07
CA THR A 506 -26.93 14.53 -6.27
C THR A 506 -26.78 15.24 -4.93
N GLU A 507 -26.22 16.45 -4.94
CA GLU A 507 -25.81 17.23 -3.75
C GLU A 507 -26.96 17.50 -2.76
N ASP A 508 -28.21 17.52 -3.23
CA ASP A 508 -29.41 17.84 -2.45
C ASP A 508 -29.85 16.75 -1.46
N VAL A 509 -29.22 15.56 -1.48
CA VAL A 509 -29.66 14.39 -0.71
C VAL A 509 -28.79 14.13 0.53
N PHE A 510 -27.58 14.66 0.61
CA PHE A 510 -26.61 14.25 1.65
C PHE A 510 -26.91 14.76 3.07
N ASP A 511 -27.64 15.88 3.17
CA ASP A 511 -28.05 16.48 4.44
C ASP A 511 -29.43 16.00 4.92
N LEU A 512 -30.10 15.12 4.15
CA LEU A 512 -31.39 14.55 4.55
C LEU A 512 -31.19 13.53 5.69
N PRO A 513 -31.82 13.74 6.85
CA PRO A 513 -31.70 12.81 7.96
C PRO A 513 -32.60 11.58 7.79
N ASP A 514 -32.26 10.49 8.49
CA ASP A 514 -33.19 9.38 8.73
C ASP A 514 -34.29 9.75 9.75
N SER A 515 -35.12 8.77 10.13
CA SER A 515 -36.20 8.96 11.11
C SER A 515 -35.73 9.39 12.50
N GLU A 516 -34.44 9.22 12.82
CA GLU A 516 -33.83 9.58 14.10
C GLU A 516 -33.07 10.93 14.03
N GLY A 517 -33.07 11.59 12.87
CA GLY A 517 -32.34 12.84 12.65
C GLY A 517 -30.90 12.63 12.19
N VAL A 518 -30.48 11.42 11.82
CA VAL A 518 -29.07 11.08 11.56
C VAL A 518 -28.77 11.15 10.06
N THR A 519 -27.70 11.87 9.69
CA THR A 519 -27.23 11.98 8.29
C THR A 519 -26.14 10.97 7.94
N ALA A 520 -25.85 10.81 6.66
CA ALA A 520 -24.74 9.96 6.19
C ALA A 520 -23.38 10.39 6.78
N LEU A 521 -23.16 11.69 6.93
CA LEU A 521 -21.93 12.24 7.51
C LEU A 521 -21.80 11.88 9.00
N MET A 522 -22.91 11.87 9.75
CA MET A 522 -22.94 11.45 11.15
C MET A 522 -22.63 9.96 11.31
N LEU A 523 -23.22 9.09 10.48
CA LEU A 523 -22.91 7.66 10.50
C LEU A 523 -21.44 7.39 10.14
N ALA A 524 -20.89 8.13 9.16
CA ALA A 524 -19.48 8.01 8.81
C ALA A 524 -18.55 8.48 9.95
N ALA A 525 -18.99 9.47 10.73
CA ALA A 525 -18.32 9.95 11.93
C ALA A 525 -18.36 8.92 13.07
N ASP A 526 -19.51 8.28 13.31
CA ASP A 526 -19.68 7.20 14.29
C ASP A 526 -18.81 5.98 13.98
N ALA A 527 -18.62 5.66 12.69
CA ALA A 527 -17.80 4.55 12.23
C ALA A 527 -16.30 4.90 12.07
N GLY A 528 -15.93 6.17 12.25
CA GLY A 528 -14.55 6.64 12.12
C GLY A 528 -13.99 6.65 10.68
N HIS A 529 -14.87 6.62 9.67
CA HIS A 529 -14.51 6.51 8.26
C HIS A 529 -14.12 7.85 7.63
N HIS A 530 -12.94 8.37 7.98
CA HIS A 530 -12.43 9.67 7.51
C HIS A 530 -12.45 9.87 5.98
N GLN A 531 -12.12 8.86 5.17
CA GLN A 531 -12.17 8.97 3.71
C GLN A 531 -13.59 9.16 3.18
N LEU A 532 -14.58 8.55 3.84
CA LEU A 532 -15.98 8.70 3.49
C LEU A 532 -16.49 10.10 3.90
N ILE A 533 -16.04 10.61 5.04
CA ILE A 533 -16.29 11.98 5.50
C ILE A 533 -15.75 12.99 4.46
N GLU A 534 -14.49 12.87 4.06
CA GLU A 534 -13.89 13.73 3.04
C GLU A 534 -14.72 13.70 1.75
N LYS A 535 -15.13 12.51 1.28
CA LYS A 535 -15.94 12.37 0.07
C LYS A 535 -17.33 12.99 0.20
N LEU A 536 -18.01 12.81 1.34
CA LEU A 536 -19.32 13.40 1.58
C LEU A 536 -19.26 14.93 1.59
N VAL A 537 -18.25 15.50 2.25
CA VAL A 537 -18.05 16.97 2.29
C VAL A 537 -17.69 17.51 0.90
N GLU A 538 -16.83 16.82 0.14
CA GLU A 538 -16.54 17.16 -1.26
C GLU A 538 -17.79 17.20 -2.14
N LEU A 539 -18.80 16.38 -1.81
CA LEU A 539 -20.08 16.29 -2.51
C LEU A 539 -21.15 17.23 -1.92
N GLY A 540 -20.77 18.12 -1.00
CA GLY A 540 -21.65 19.18 -0.47
C GLY A 540 -22.34 18.87 0.87
N ALA A 541 -22.02 17.75 1.54
CA ALA A 541 -22.59 17.47 2.86
C ALA A 541 -22.14 18.51 3.90
N SER A 542 -23.08 19.08 4.65
CA SER A 542 -22.82 20.09 5.66
C SER A 542 -22.31 19.47 6.96
N VAL A 543 -21.17 19.97 7.44
CA VAL A 543 -20.57 19.58 8.73
C VAL A 543 -21.34 20.13 9.94
N GLN A 544 -22.33 21.01 9.72
CA GLN A 544 -23.07 21.71 10.78
C GLN A 544 -24.46 21.13 11.07
N VAL A 545 -24.90 20.10 10.33
CA VAL A 545 -26.19 19.45 10.59
C VAL A 545 -26.16 18.81 11.98
N GLN A 546 -27.29 18.88 12.67
CA GLN A 546 -27.46 18.39 14.04
C GLN A 546 -28.47 17.26 14.07
N ASP A 547 -28.20 16.25 14.90
CA ASP A 547 -29.15 15.16 15.17
C ASP A 547 -30.26 15.62 16.14
N SER A 548 -31.16 14.69 16.49
CA SER A 548 -32.25 14.92 17.44
C SER A 548 -31.82 15.31 18.87
N HIS A 549 -30.52 15.25 19.19
CA HIS A 549 -29.94 15.65 20.48
C HIS A 549 -29.04 16.89 20.34
N GLY A 550 -29.10 17.59 19.20
CA GLY A 550 -28.26 18.74 18.92
C GLY A 550 -26.80 18.39 18.62
N ARG A 551 -26.44 17.12 18.39
CA ARG A 551 -25.04 16.71 18.14
C ARG A 551 -24.69 16.83 16.65
N THR A 552 -23.52 17.38 16.34
CA THR A 552 -22.97 17.39 14.98
C THR A 552 -22.15 16.14 14.70
N ALA A 553 -21.76 15.93 13.44
CA ALA A 553 -20.83 14.86 13.07
C ALA A 553 -19.51 14.93 13.87
N LEU A 554 -19.01 16.14 14.19
CA LEU A 554 -17.80 16.30 15.01
C LEU A 554 -18.03 15.84 16.45
N THR A 555 -19.15 16.22 17.07
CA THR A 555 -19.52 15.76 18.42
C THR A 555 -19.56 14.24 18.47
N ARG A 556 -20.16 13.60 17.46
CA ARG A 556 -20.28 12.14 17.37
C ARG A 556 -18.93 11.44 17.16
N ALA A 557 -18.08 11.94 16.25
CA ALA A 557 -16.71 11.44 16.09
C ALA A 557 -15.91 11.56 17.40
N CYS A 558 -16.13 12.64 18.16
CA CYS A 558 -15.46 12.87 19.43
C CYS A 558 -15.99 11.97 20.55
N GLU A 559 -17.30 11.75 20.62
CA GLU A 559 -17.94 10.79 21.54
C GLU A 559 -17.39 9.38 21.31
N ALA A 560 -17.26 8.95 20.04
CA ALA A 560 -16.74 7.65 19.64
C ALA A 560 -15.20 7.52 19.70
N GLY A 561 -14.46 8.62 19.81
CA GLY A 561 -12.99 8.62 19.92
C GLY A 561 -12.24 8.50 18.58
N HIS A 562 -12.89 8.80 17.46
CA HIS A 562 -12.31 8.65 16.12
C HIS A 562 -11.46 9.85 15.70
N VAL A 563 -10.19 9.85 16.12
CA VAL A 563 -9.21 10.94 15.87
C VAL A 563 -9.14 11.39 14.41
N ARG A 564 -9.07 10.45 13.45
CA ARG A 564 -8.96 10.80 12.02
C ARG A 564 -10.25 11.39 11.46
N ALA A 565 -11.40 10.90 11.91
CA ALA A 565 -12.70 11.45 11.52
C ALA A 565 -12.86 12.87 12.06
N ALA A 566 -12.59 13.07 13.36
CA ALA A 566 -12.62 14.39 13.98
C ALA A 566 -11.66 15.38 13.30
N LYS A 567 -10.42 14.95 13.00
CA LYS A 567 -9.46 15.77 12.25
C LYS A 567 -10.01 16.17 10.87
N SER A 568 -10.59 15.22 10.14
CA SER A 568 -11.13 15.50 8.80
C SER A 568 -12.31 16.47 8.86
N LEU A 569 -13.17 16.36 9.87
CA LEU A 569 -14.28 17.29 10.09
C LEU A 569 -13.78 18.70 10.47
N ILE A 570 -12.78 18.80 11.35
CA ILE A 570 -12.14 20.07 11.75
C ILE A 570 -11.47 20.75 10.55
N ASP A 571 -10.70 19.99 9.77
CA ASP A 571 -10.02 20.47 8.56
C ASP A 571 -11.05 20.98 7.51
N ASN A 572 -12.29 20.47 7.55
CA ASN A 572 -13.41 20.90 6.71
C ASN A 572 -14.35 21.94 7.39
N GLY A 573 -13.92 22.57 8.48
CA GLY A 573 -14.62 23.71 9.08
C GLY A 573 -15.73 23.36 10.07
N ALA A 574 -15.74 22.15 10.64
CA ALA A 574 -16.67 21.81 11.72
C ALA A 574 -16.43 22.68 12.97
N ASP A 575 -17.53 23.13 13.60
CA ASP A 575 -17.46 23.97 14.80
C ASP A 575 -17.19 23.12 16.06
N ALA A 576 -15.95 23.15 16.56
CA ALA A 576 -15.56 22.46 17.78
C ALA A 576 -16.14 23.09 19.07
N SER A 577 -16.65 24.33 19.00
CA SER A 577 -17.26 25.04 20.13
C SER A 577 -18.76 24.80 20.27
N HIS A 578 -19.38 24.17 19.27
CA HIS A 578 -20.80 23.82 19.28
C HIS A 578 -21.18 23.01 20.51
N GLN A 579 -22.32 23.38 21.11
CA GLN A 579 -22.89 22.71 22.28
C GLN A 579 -24.13 21.93 21.87
N ASP A 580 -24.18 20.66 22.25
CA ASP A 580 -25.37 19.83 22.08
C ASP A 580 -26.50 20.25 23.06
N ASP A 581 -27.66 19.58 23.00
CA ASP A 581 -28.81 19.90 23.85
C ASP A 581 -28.54 19.69 25.36
N ARG A 582 -27.44 19.02 25.72
CA ARG A 582 -26.97 18.85 27.11
C ARG A 582 -25.99 19.96 27.52
N GLY A 583 -25.67 20.89 26.63
CA GLY A 583 -24.66 21.92 26.82
C GLY A 583 -23.22 21.40 26.75
N LEU A 584 -23.01 20.20 26.18
CA LEU A 584 -21.70 19.59 26.06
C LEU A 584 -21.06 19.87 24.69
N THR A 585 -19.78 20.22 24.70
CA THR A 585 -18.94 20.37 23.51
C THR A 585 -18.30 19.06 23.09
N CYS A 586 -17.76 19.00 21.87
CA CYS A 586 -17.04 17.82 21.38
C CYS A 586 -15.82 17.45 22.27
N VAL A 587 -15.15 18.45 22.87
CA VAL A 587 -14.05 18.23 23.82
C VAL A 587 -14.56 17.57 25.10
N GLN A 588 -15.65 18.08 25.67
CA GLN A 588 -16.20 17.52 26.91
C GLN A 588 -16.67 16.08 26.72
N TRP A 589 -17.17 15.73 25.54
CA TRP A 589 -17.44 14.33 25.17
C TRP A 589 -16.16 13.48 25.10
N ALA A 590 -15.11 13.99 24.46
CA ALA A 590 -13.82 13.32 24.41
C ALA A 590 -13.20 13.12 25.80
N GLU A 591 -13.36 14.09 26.71
CA GLU A 591 -12.91 14.01 28.11
C GLU A 591 -13.70 12.98 28.91
N GLN A 592 -15.04 13.03 28.85
CA GLN A 592 -15.91 12.10 29.57
C GLN A 592 -15.65 10.64 29.20
N ASN A 593 -15.29 10.38 27.93
CA ASN A 593 -15.01 9.04 27.42
C ASN A 593 -13.52 8.67 27.45
N GLY A 594 -12.63 9.56 27.89
CA GLY A 594 -11.21 9.26 28.10
C GLY A 594 -10.34 9.19 26.82
N HIS A 595 -10.74 9.87 25.74
CA HIS A 595 -10.07 9.79 24.43
C HIS A 595 -8.82 10.68 24.33
N SER A 596 -7.72 10.28 24.97
CA SER A 596 -6.52 11.13 25.15
C SER A 596 -5.87 11.65 23.85
N GLU A 597 -5.81 10.83 22.78
CA GLU A 597 -5.19 11.27 21.53
C GLU A 597 -6.07 12.29 20.78
N LEU A 598 -7.38 12.18 20.93
CA LEU A 598 -8.33 13.15 20.40
C LEU A 598 -8.24 14.48 21.16
N LEU A 599 -8.07 14.44 22.49
CA LEU A 599 -7.85 15.64 23.30
C LEU A 599 -6.58 16.37 22.87
N ARG A 600 -5.48 15.66 22.57
CA ARG A 600 -4.26 16.28 22.04
C ARG A 600 -4.48 16.97 20.68
N LEU A 601 -5.27 16.35 19.80
CA LEU A 601 -5.65 16.95 18.52
C LEU A 601 -6.43 18.25 18.75
N LEU A 602 -7.45 18.20 19.62
CA LEU A 602 -8.30 19.34 19.96
C LEU A 602 -7.49 20.46 20.64
N ASP A 603 -6.64 20.16 21.62
CA ASP A 603 -5.74 21.15 22.27
C ASP A 603 -4.84 21.85 21.24
N SER A 604 -4.28 21.09 20.30
CA SER A 604 -3.46 21.67 19.23
C SER A 604 -4.27 22.58 18.31
N PHE A 605 -5.55 22.27 18.09
CA PHE A 605 -6.48 23.09 17.30
C PHE A 605 -6.85 24.37 18.05
N TYR A 606 -7.22 24.29 19.33
CA TYR A 606 -7.51 25.46 20.15
C TYR A 606 -6.29 26.38 20.27
N SER A 607 -5.11 25.83 20.56
CA SER A 607 -3.88 26.64 20.64
C SER A 607 -3.55 27.32 19.30
N ARG A 608 -3.79 26.66 18.15
CA ARG A 608 -3.63 27.29 16.84
C ARG A 608 -4.63 28.43 16.61
N ASN A 609 -5.89 28.25 16.99
CA ASN A 609 -6.92 29.28 16.85
C ASN A 609 -6.69 30.47 17.79
N GLU A 610 -6.25 30.23 19.02
CA GLU A 610 -5.83 31.29 19.94
C GLU A 610 -4.66 32.10 19.38
N ASN A 611 -3.62 31.42 18.87
CA ASN A 611 -2.50 32.09 18.22
C ASN A 611 -2.96 32.89 16.99
N ARG A 612 -3.88 32.34 16.19
CA ARG A 612 -4.44 33.04 15.03
C ARG A 612 -5.21 34.29 15.44
N ALA A 613 -6.07 34.21 16.44
CA ALA A 613 -6.82 35.35 16.95
C ALA A 613 -5.89 36.45 17.52
N GLN A 614 -4.82 36.04 18.23
CA GLN A 614 -3.79 36.97 18.71
C GLN A 614 -3.03 37.63 17.55
N GLU A 615 -2.69 36.88 16.49
CA GLU A 615 -2.04 37.43 15.30
C GLU A 615 -2.95 38.37 14.49
N GLU A 616 -4.24 38.05 14.38
CA GLU A 616 -5.25 38.92 13.75
C GLU A 616 -5.42 40.23 14.53
N GLN A 617 -5.45 40.14 15.87
CA GLN A 617 -5.46 41.32 16.74
C GLN A 617 -4.19 42.17 16.57
N LEU A 618 -3.01 41.55 16.62
CA LEU A 618 -1.72 42.23 16.45
C LEU A 618 -1.61 42.89 15.07
N SER A 619 -2.13 42.25 14.03
CA SER A 619 -2.20 42.78 12.67
C SER A 619 -3.05 44.04 12.59
N THR A 620 -4.23 44.00 13.21
CA THR A 620 -5.16 45.14 13.27
C THR A 620 -4.54 46.31 14.03
N GLU A 621 -3.94 46.07 15.20
CA GLU A 621 -3.23 47.10 15.97
C GLU A 621 -2.08 47.74 15.18
N LEU A 622 -1.29 46.93 14.47
CA LEU A 622 -0.18 47.41 13.66
C LEU A 622 -0.69 48.23 12.46
N HIS A 623 -1.77 47.79 11.81
CA HIS A 623 -2.43 48.52 10.73
C HIS A 623 -2.91 49.90 11.20
N GLU A 624 -3.62 49.98 12.33
CA GLU A 624 -4.07 51.25 12.91
C GLU A 624 -2.92 52.18 13.26
N LEU A 625 -1.84 51.66 13.83
CA LEU A 625 -0.66 52.46 14.16
C LEU A 625 0.01 53.02 12.90
N LEU A 626 0.17 52.18 11.86
CA LEU A 626 0.70 52.60 10.57
C LEU A 626 -0.19 53.67 9.92
N ASN A 627 -1.52 53.53 9.99
CA ASN A 627 -2.47 54.56 9.56
C ASN A 627 -2.25 55.88 10.32
N SER A 628 -2.10 55.82 11.65
CA SER A 628 -1.86 57.01 12.48
C SER A 628 -0.55 57.74 12.15
N ALA A 629 0.48 56.99 11.71
CA ALA A 629 1.75 57.52 11.21
C ALA A 629 1.68 57.94 9.73
N GLY A 630 0.56 57.72 9.06
CA GLY A 630 0.30 58.17 7.70
C GLY A 630 0.71 57.20 6.60
N PHE A 631 0.98 55.93 6.91
CA PHE A 631 1.21 54.89 5.90
C PHE A 631 -0.12 54.42 5.30
N THR A 632 -0.76 55.35 4.58
CA THR A 632 -2.02 55.16 3.86
C THR A 632 -1.83 55.53 2.39
N ARG A 633 -2.64 54.93 1.51
CA ARG A 633 -2.69 55.20 0.08
C ARG A 633 -2.95 56.66 -0.21
N GLU A 634 -3.85 57.30 0.55
CA GLU A 634 -4.15 58.73 0.40
C GLU A 634 -2.90 59.60 0.58
N ARG A 635 -2.09 59.32 1.60
CA ARG A 635 -0.86 60.09 1.87
C ARG A 635 0.28 59.70 0.94
N ALA A 636 0.34 58.44 0.50
CA ALA A 636 1.24 58.01 -0.56
C ALA A 636 0.92 58.72 -1.90
N GLU A 637 -0.37 58.93 -2.22
CA GLU A 637 -0.79 59.71 -3.39
C GLU A 637 -0.40 61.19 -3.25
N CYS A 638 -0.57 61.79 -2.06
CA CYS A 638 -0.06 63.14 -1.78
C CYS A 638 1.46 63.23 -2.02
N GLN A 639 2.22 62.27 -1.51
CA GLN A 639 3.68 62.20 -1.71
C GLN A 639 4.05 62.08 -3.19
N LYS A 640 3.33 61.24 -3.94
CA LYS A 640 3.48 61.07 -5.38
C LYS A 640 3.20 62.35 -6.16
N VAL A 641 2.11 63.06 -5.85
CA VAL A 641 1.80 64.35 -6.49
C VAL A 641 2.92 65.36 -6.27
N MET A 642 3.52 65.38 -5.08
CA MET A 642 4.68 66.23 -4.79
C MET A 642 5.93 65.81 -5.57
N ALA A 643 6.18 64.51 -5.69
CA ALA A 643 7.25 63.96 -6.50
C ALA A 643 7.09 64.32 -7.99
N ASP A 644 5.88 64.20 -8.54
CA ASP A 644 5.59 64.55 -9.94
C ASP A 644 5.71 66.07 -10.17
N CYS A 645 5.28 66.88 -9.20
CA CYS A 645 5.49 68.33 -9.22
C CYS A 645 6.99 68.67 -9.23
N LEU A 646 7.77 68.04 -8.35
CA LEU A 646 9.23 68.23 -8.28
C LEU A 646 9.92 67.82 -9.59
N GLN A 647 9.51 66.70 -10.18
CA GLN A 647 10.02 66.23 -11.48
C GLN A 647 9.73 67.25 -12.58
N ARG A 648 8.50 67.79 -12.66
CA ARG A 648 8.14 68.82 -13.64
C ARG A 648 8.95 70.11 -13.46
N ILE A 649 9.19 70.53 -12.21
CA ILE A 649 10.05 71.68 -11.92
C ILE A 649 11.48 71.41 -12.37
N ALA A 650 12.03 70.23 -12.10
CA ALA A 650 13.38 69.86 -12.52
C ALA A 650 13.54 69.90 -14.05
N ILE A 651 12.61 69.29 -14.80
CA ILE A 651 12.61 69.33 -16.27
C ILE A 651 12.57 70.78 -16.78
N ALA A 652 11.74 71.63 -16.17
CA ALA A 652 11.61 73.03 -16.57
C ALA A 652 12.86 73.88 -16.26
N VAL A 653 13.55 73.60 -15.15
CA VAL A 653 14.70 74.39 -14.67
C VAL A 653 16.02 73.90 -15.27
N VAL A 654 16.26 72.58 -15.26
CA VAL A 654 17.52 71.96 -15.68
C VAL A 654 17.56 71.70 -17.19
N ARG A 655 16.38 71.67 -17.85
CA ARG A 655 16.21 71.42 -19.30
C ARG A 655 16.75 70.06 -19.76
N ASP A 656 16.54 69.02 -18.95
CA ASP A 656 16.91 67.64 -19.24
C ASP A 656 15.71 66.67 -19.09
N ASP A 657 15.91 65.40 -19.47
CA ASP A 657 14.91 64.32 -19.30
C ASP A 657 15.14 63.61 -17.95
N SER A 658 14.88 64.35 -16.87
CA SER A 658 15.02 63.90 -15.49
C SER A 658 13.76 63.20 -14.96
N TRP A 659 13.94 62.02 -14.39
CA TRP A 659 12.90 61.22 -13.76
C TRP A 659 13.19 61.05 -12.27
N LEU A 660 12.24 61.42 -11.42
CA LEU A 660 12.36 61.18 -9.99
C LEU A 660 11.94 59.73 -9.70
N THR A 661 12.81 58.98 -9.02
CA THR A 661 12.68 57.55 -8.72
C THR A 661 12.91 57.28 -7.22
N GLY A 662 12.84 56.01 -6.82
CA GLY A 662 13.08 55.61 -5.43
C GLY A 662 11.95 55.98 -4.47
N SER A 663 12.18 55.75 -3.17
CA SER A 663 11.10 55.76 -2.17
C SER A 663 10.38 57.11 -2.03
N TYR A 664 11.04 58.23 -2.32
CA TYR A 664 10.38 59.55 -2.37
C TYR A 664 9.34 59.62 -3.49
N ALA A 665 9.66 59.11 -4.67
CA ALA A 665 8.78 59.14 -5.85
C ALA A 665 7.70 58.05 -5.84
N GLU A 666 7.98 56.95 -5.16
CA GLU A 666 7.10 55.79 -5.00
C GLU A 666 5.93 56.05 -4.04
N GLY A 667 6.02 57.09 -3.20
CA GLY A 667 4.99 57.45 -2.23
C GLY A 667 5.09 56.74 -0.89
N TRP A 668 5.81 55.61 -0.83
CA TRP A 668 5.87 54.75 0.35
C TRP A 668 7.25 54.72 1.00
N ALA A 669 7.24 54.78 2.34
CA ALA A 669 8.40 54.51 3.19
C ALA A 669 9.67 55.33 2.88
N ASN A 670 9.55 56.54 2.30
CA ASN A 670 10.64 57.52 2.23
C ASN A 670 11.12 57.96 3.63
N SER A 671 10.24 57.88 4.61
CA SER A 671 10.55 57.89 6.02
C SER A 671 9.90 56.66 6.64
N LEU A 672 10.62 55.95 7.51
CA LEU A 672 10.08 54.80 8.25
C LEU A 672 9.39 55.21 9.55
N VAL A 673 9.32 56.52 9.84
CA VAL A 673 8.71 57.07 11.06
C VAL A 673 7.26 57.49 10.82
N GLN A 674 7.02 58.20 9.71
CA GLN A 674 5.71 58.73 9.31
C GLN A 674 5.76 59.27 7.87
N VAL A 675 4.60 59.40 7.22
CA VAL A 675 4.48 59.97 5.86
C VAL A 675 3.88 61.36 5.91
N ASN A 676 4.70 62.39 6.10
CA ASN A 676 4.24 63.79 6.19
C ASN A 676 4.86 64.73 5.14
N GLY A 677 5.48 64.18 4.11
CA GLY A 677 6.16 64.93 3.06
C GLY A 677 7.62 65.28 3.35
N ARG A 678 8.06 65.14 4.62
CA ARG A 678 9.47 65.31 4.98
C ARG A 678 10.25 64.03 4.72
N THR A 679 11.45 64.19 4.16
CA THR A 679 12.41 63.10 3.97
C THR A 679 13.13 62.79 5.27
N ALA A 680 13.32 61.51 5.57
CA ALA A 680 14.16 61.10 6.70
C ALA A 680 15.63 61.43 6.42
N HIS A 681 16.39 61.75 7.48
CA HIS A 681 17.80 62.15 7.37
C HIS A 681 18.71 61.11 6.67
N ASP A 682 18.31 59.84 6.71
CA ASP A 682 19.02 58.70 6.14
C ASP A 682 18.36 58.17 4.85
N SER A 683 17.53 58.98 4.21
CA SER A 683 16.85 58.65 2.96
C SER A 683 17.29 59.58 1.84
N ASP A 684 17.56 58.94 0.71
CA ASP A 684 18.17 59.56 -0.46
C ASP A 684 17.06 59.96 -1.45
N ILE A 685 17.32 60.98 -2.26
CA ILE A 685 16.45 61.42 -3.34
C ILE A 685 17.07 60.96 -4.65
N ASP A 686 16.45 59.97 -5.30
CA ASP A 686 16.98 59.31 -6.48
C ASP A 686 16.49 59.95 -7.78
N TRP A 687 17.41 60.48 -8.58
CA TRP A 687 17.15 61.04 -9.90
C TRP A 687 17.72 60.13 -10.99
N THR A 688 16.90 59.75 -11.97
CA THR A 688 17.32 59.05 -13.19
C THR A 688 17.29 60.03 -14.36
N VAL A 689 18.45 60.39 -14.91
CA VAL A 689 18.55 61.33 -16.05
C VAL A 689 18.77 60.53 -17.32
N VAL A 690 17.84 60.64 -18.26
CA VAL A 690 17.94 59.97 -19.56
C VAL A 690 18.80 60.83 -20.48
N VAL A 691 19.95 60.29 -20.89
CA VAL A 691 20.91 61.01 -21.74
C VAL A 691 20.45 60.92 -23.20
N ALA A 692 20.21 62.08 -23.83
CA ALA A 692 19.78 62.19 -25.22
C ALA A 692 20.95 61.90 -26.19
N LEU A 693 21.23 60.61 -26.42
CA LEU A 693 22.20 60.14 -27.41
C LEU A 693 21.52 59.22 -28.43
N GLN A 694 21.56 57.91 -28.19
CA GLN A 694 21.06 56.85 -29.05
C GLN A 694 20.16 55.91 -28.25
N LYS A 695 19.04 55.50 -28.85
CA LYS A 695 18.14 54.48 -28.28
C LYS A 695 18.76 53.10 -28.44
N PHE A 696 18.76 52.32 -27.37
CA PHE A 696 19.25 50.94 -27.37
C PHE A 696 18.13 49.94 -27.68
N HIS A 697 18.47 48.89 -28.43
CA HIS A 697 17.52 47.85 -28.83
C HIS A 697 17.98 46.52 -28.22
N LEU A 698 17.19 45.96 -27.31
CA LEU A 698 17.54 44.71 -26.62
C LEU A 698 16.93 43.52 -27.36
N GLN A 699 17.72 42.45 -27.53
CA GLN A 699 17.24 41.22 -28.15
C GLN A 699 16.10 40.62 -27.32
N GLY A 700 15.03 40.17 -27.97
CA GLY A 700 13.84 39.61 -27.31
C GLY A 700 12.82 40.63 -26.80
N GLY A 701 13.16 41.92 -26.69
CA GLY A 701 12.23 43.00 -26.33
C GLY A 701 11.87 43.94 -27.49
N CYS A 702 12.77 44.10 -28.46
CA CYS A 702 12.60 45.03 -29.58
C CYS A 702 11.55 44.54 -30.60
N SER A 703 10.62 45.41 -31.03
CA SER A 703 9.51 45.06 -31.94
C SER A 703 9.93 44.78 -33.39
N GLN A 704 11.17 45.14 -33.78
CA GLN A 704 11.70 45.02 -35.15
C GLN A 704 10.87 45.74 -36.24
N THR A 705 10.05 46.70 -35.84
CA THR A 705 9.19 47.50 -36.74
C THR A 705 9.55 48.99 -36.68
N GLY A 706 9.27 49.72 -37.77
CA GLY A 706 9.57 51.17 -37.86
C GLY A 706 11.06 51.47 -37.65
N ASP A 707 11.37 52.44 -36.77
CA ASP A 707 12.74 52.83 -36.37
C ASP A 707 13.59 51.67 -35.82
N CYS A 708 12.96 50.53 -35.46
CA CYS A 708 13.64 49.35 -34.94
C CYS A 708 14.09 48.33 -36.01
N ALA A 709 13.68 48.48 -37.28
CA ALA A 709 13.85 47.45 -38.30
C ALA A 709 15.32 47.21 -38.72
N GLN A 710 16.16 48.24 -38.64
CA GLN A 710 17.59 48.16 -39.01
C GLN A 710 18.54 48.35 -37.81
N ALA A 711 18.01 48.32 -36.58
CA ALA A 711 18.79 48.59 -35.39
C ALA A 711 19.55 47.35 -34.90
N ASN A 712 20.79 47.52 -34.48
CA ASN A 712 21.58 46.47 -33.83
C ASN A 712 20.92 46.06 -32.51
N GLN A 713 20.65 44.76 -32.35
CA GLN A 713 20.08 44.20 -31.13
C GLN A 713 21.18 43.70 -30.18
N TRP A 714 21.09 44.11 -28.92
CA TRP A 714 22.05 43.74 -27.88
C TRP A 714 21.53 42.56 -27.06
N THR A 715 22.35 41.52 -26.95
CA THR A 715 22.10 40.37 -26.07
C THR A 715 22.14 40.81 -24.61
N VAL A 716 21.16 40.38 -23.83
CA VAL A 716 21.16 40.52 -22.37
C VAL A 716 21.42 39.15 -21.75
N ALA A 717 22.35 39.09 -20.81
CA ALA A 717 22.63 37.89 -20.03
C ALA A 717 22.77 38.27 -18.56
N ASN A 718 22.11 37.56 -17.65
CA ASN A 718 22.08 37.85 -16.21
C ASN A 718 21.78 39.34 -15.93
N GLY A 719 20.80 39.89 -16.65
CA GLY A 719 20.33 41.27 -16.52
C GLY A 719 21.30 42.37 -16.97
N HIS A 720 22.35 42.06 -17.75
CA HIS A 720 23.23 43.08 -18.34
C HIS A 720 23.34 42.92 -19.85
N ALA A 721 23.33 44.05 -20.55
CA ALA A 721 23.60 44.16 -21.99
C ALA A 721 25.10 44.40 -22.23
N ASN A 722 25.68 43.63 -23.17
CA ASN A 722 27.08 43.79 -23.59
C ASN A 722 27.16 44.83 -24.72
N ILE A 723 27.99 45.86 -24.57
CA ILE A 723 28.12 46.98 -25.52
C ILE A 723 29.55 47.15 -26.05
N PRO A 724 29.78 47.56 -27.31
CA PRO A 724 31.10 47.44 -27.95
C PRO A 724 32.13 48.48 -27.50
N GLU A 725 31.69 49.65 -27.01
CA GLU A 725 32.57 50.77 -26.65
C GLU A 725 32.31 51.26 -25.22
N CYS A 726 33.37 51.73 -24.56
CA CYS A 726 33.32 52.36 -23.24
C CYS A 726 32.52 53.67 -23.29
N CYS A 727 31.19 53.60 -23.20
CA CYS A 727 30.40 54.75 -22.80
C CYS A 727 30.93 55.24 -21.44
N GLY A 728 31.54 56.43 -21.42
CA GLY A 728 32.27 57.00 -20.28
C GLY A 728 31.50 56.91 -18.95
N SER A 729 32.22 56.77 -17.84
CA SER A 729 31.67 56.50 -16.51
C SER A 729 30.94 57.68 -15.89
N GLN A 730 29.72 57.45 -15.38
CA GLN A 730 29.26 58.02 -14.11
C GLN A 730 28.32 57.01 -13.41
N PRO A 731 28.80 56.17 -12.46
CA PRO A 731 27.91 55.50 -11.50
C PRO A 731 27.08 56.56 -10.75
N ALA A 732 26.01 56.17 -10.08
CA ALA A 732 25.16 57.12 -9.36
C ALA A 732 26.02 58.05 -8.48
N VAL A 733 25.99 59.36 -8.76
CA VAL A 733 26.81 60.33 -8.04
C VAL A 733 26.02 60.81 -6.85
N ALA A 734 26.40 60.35 -5.67
CA ALA A 734 25.80 60.77 -4.41
C ALA A 734 26.36 62.14 -4.00
N THR A 735 25.50 63.15 -3.92
CA THR A 735 25.84 64.44 -3.31
C THR A 735 25.56 64.37 -1.81
N PRO A 736 26.54 64.66 -0.92
CA PRO A 736 26.32 64.59 0.52
C PRO A 736 25.21 65.54 0.96
N ALA A 737 24.46 65.14 2.00
CA ALA A 737 23.45 66.00 2.60
C ALA A 737 24.09 67.30 3.15
N SER A 738 23.39 68.43 3.02
CA SER A 738 23.88 69.75 3.44
C SER A 738 22.74 70.58 4.03
N GLY A 739 22.78 70.81 5.36
CA GLY A 739 21.75 71.56 6.08
C GLY A 739 20.36 70.95 5.87
N VAL A 740 19.48 71.68 5.18
CA VAL A 740 18.11 71.25 4.84
C VAL A 740 18.01 70.36 3.60
N ARG A 741 19.12 70.10 2.90
CA ARG A 741 19.16 69.29 1.67
C ARG A 741 19.48 67.83 1.99
N PRO A 742 18.61 66.86 1.64
CA PRO A 742 18.94 65.44 1.76
C PRO A 742 20.01 65.01 0.75
N ARG A 743 20.53 63.79 0.90
CA ARG A 743 21.42 63.19 -0.10
C ARG A 743 20.67 63.04 -1.42
N LEU A 744 21.34 63.37 -2.52
CA LEU A 744 20.82 63.24 -3.88
C LEU A 744 21.66 62.21 -4.64
N ASP A 745 21.01 61.20 -5.20
CA ASP A 745 21.66 60.16 -6.00
C ASP A 745 21.28 60.35 -7.47
N LEU A 746 22.25 60.76 -8.29
CA LEU A 746 22.04 61.04 -9.71
C LEU A 746 22.51 59.88 -10.58
N CYS A 747 21.60 59.16 -11.23
CA CYS A 747 21.86 58.03 -12.10
C CYS A 747 21.63 58.39 -13.58
N HIS A 748 22.68 58.33 -14.40
CA HIS A 748 22.56 58.52 -15.84
C HIS A 748 22.11 57.23 -16.52
N ALA A 749 21.13 57.35 -17.42
CA ALA A 749 20.46 56.23 -18.06
C ALA A 749 20.39 56.39 -19.59
N PHE A 750 20.48 55.28 -20.31
CA PHE A 750 20.28 55.22 -21.75
C PHE A 750 18.93 54.58 -22.08
N GLN A 751 18.10 55.24 -22.88
CA GLN A 751 16.75 54.78 -23.18
C GLN A 751 16.74 53.53 -24.07
N CYS A 752 15.88 52.56 -23.77
CA CYS A 752 15.63 51.42 -24.67
C CYS A 752 14.37 51.62 -25.53
N CYS A 753 14.21 50.81 -26.58
CA CYS A 753 13.03 50.82 -27.44
C CYS A 753 11.79 50.11 -26.86
N SER A 754 11.98 49.23 -25.87
CA SER A 754 10.99 48.27 -25.38
C SER A 754 10.96 48.17 -23.85
N ASP A 755 9.99 47.43 -23.33
CA ASP A 755 9.77 47.23 -21.89
C ASP A 755 10.53 46.01 -21.32
N PHE A 756 11.17 45.22 -22.20
CA PHE A 756 12.09 44.07 -21.97
C PHE A 756 11.57 42.90 -21.09
N CYS A 757 10.62 43.10 -20.19
CA CYS A 757 9.91 42.04 -19.50
C CYS A 757 8.97 41.35 -20.48
N THR A 758 9.18 40.05 -20.72
CA THR A 758 8.38 39.24 -21.67
C THR A 758 7.34 38.36 -20.97
N ASP A 759 7.38 38.29 -19.64
CA ASP A 759 6.45 37.49 -18.84
C ASP A 759 5.06 38.16 -18.78
N PRO A 760 4.02 37.54 -19.39
CA PRO A 760 2.68 38.13 -19.42
C PRO A 760 2.05 38.30 -18.04
N GLN A 761 2.39 37.47 -17.06
CA GLN A 761 1.84 37.59 -15.71
C GLN A 761 2.44 38.80 -14.99
N LYS A 762 3.75 39.02 -15.12
CA LYS A 762 4.44 40.19 -14.53
C LYS A 762 4.04 41.49 -15.21
N ILE A 763 3.75 41.45 -16.52
CA ILE A 763 3.23 42.58 -17.27
C ILE A 763 1.85 43.02 -16.73
N LYS A 764 0.98 42.09 -16.32
CA LYS A 764 -0.35 42.42 -15.76
C LYS A 764 -0.30 43.24 -14.48
N LEU A 765 0.81 43.21 -13.73
CA LEU A 765 1.02 44.03 -12.53
C LEU A 765 1.20 45.53 -12.85
N ILE A 766 1.40 45.88 -14.13
CA ILE A 766 1.67 47.24 -14.58
C ILE A 766 0.54 47.67 -15.53
N THR A 767 -0.04 48.85 -15.28
CA THR A 767 -1.15 49.43 -16.06
C THR A 767 -0.88 49.47 -17.58
N TYR A 768 -1.93 49.63 -18.40
CA TYR A 768 -1.94 49.59 -19.89
C TYR A 768 -0.85 50.35 -20.69
N GLN A 769 0.00 51.16 -20.06
CA GLN A 769 1.18 51.75 -20.67
C GLN A 769 2.41 51.44 -19.82
N LEU A 770 3.20 50.46 -20.28
CA LEU A 770 4.49 50.16 -19.69
C LEU A 770 5.50 51.28 -20.03
N PRO A 771 6.26 51.80 -19.05
CA PRO A 771 7.39 52.65 -19.35
C PRO A 771 8.50 51.82 -20.00
N LYS A 772 9.25 52.39 -20.94
CA LYS A 772 10.39 51.69 -21.52
C LYS A 772 11.48 51.45 -20.47
N VAL A 773 12.15 50.29 -20.53
CA VAL A 773 13.35 50.09 -19.70
C VAL A 773 14.49 51.01 -20.15
N HIS A 774 15.48 51.15 -19.30
CA HIS A 774 16.69 51.91 -19.59
C HIS A 774 17.92 51.14 -19.09
N LEU A 775 19.07 51.43 -19.70
CA LEU A 775 20.34 50.85 -19.33
C LEU A 775 21.07 51.81 -18.39
N VAL A 776 21.56 51.29 -17.26
CA VAL A 776 22.34 52.03 -16.27
C VAL A 776 23.68 51.35 -16.05
N ARG A 777 24.71 52.12 -15.72
CA ARG A 777 26.02 51.55 -15.43
C ARG A 777 26.07 51.02 -14.00
N ALA A 778 25.85 49.72 -13.84
CA ALA A 778 26.04 48.99 -12.59
C ALA A 778 26.83 47.70 -12.90
N THR A 779 28.09 47.64 -12.49
CA THR A 779 28.95 46.46 -12.69
C THR A 779 28.67 45.39 -11.66
N ARG A 780 28.68 44.12 -12.09
CA ARG A 780 28.65 42.95 -11.19
C ARG A 780 29.92 42.93 -10.32
N PRO A 781 29.88 42.26 -9.14
CA PRO A 781 31.05 42.07 -8.28
C PRO A 781 32.09 41.09 -8.86
N THR A 782 32.39 41.17 -10.16
CA THR A 782 33.40 40.35 -10.84
C THR A 782 34.46 41.25 -11.46
N LYS A 783 35.75 40.97 -11.22
CA LYS A 783 36.90 41.80 -11.63
C LYS A 783 37.12 41.95 -13.15
N GLN A 784 36.22 41.47 -14.02
CA GLN A 784 36.52 41.17 -15.42
C GLN A 784 35.63 41.83 -16.51
N THR A 785 34.56 42.57 -16.19
CA THR A 785 33.68 43.13 -17.25
C THR A 785 33.68 44.67 -17.28
N ARG A 786 34.40 45.26 -18.24
CA ARG A 786 34.48 46.74 -18.42
C ARG A 786 33.36 47.33 -19.31
N ASN A 787 32.62 46.50 -20.04
CA ASN A 787 31.73 46.88 -21.14
C ASN A 787 30.28 46.38 -20.99
N GLU A 788 29.73 46.40 -19.79
CA GLU A 788 28.34 45.98 -19.52
C GLU A 788 27.49 47.12 -18.93
N LEU A 789 26.24 47.21 -19.37
CA LEU A 789 25.21 48.06 -18.75
C LEU A 789 24.08 47.19 -18.19
N ARG A 790 23.61 47.49 -16.99
CA ARG A 790 22.50 46.78 -16.34
C ARG A 790 21.16 47.28 -16.87
N VAL A 791 20.24 46.35 -17.15
CA VAL A 791 18.85 46.69 -17.43
C VAL A 791 18.17 47.14 -16.13
N SER A 792 17.63 48.35 -16.13
CA SER A 792 16.95 48.96 -14.98
C SER A 792 15.44 49.03 -15.19
N PHE A 793 14.71 48.60 -14.17
CA PHE A 793 13.26 48.63 -14.10
C PHE A 793 12.74 49.73 -13.17
N SER A 794 13.57 50.69 -12.72
CA SER A 794 13.18 51.68 -11.70
C SER A 794 11.89 52.46 -12.00
N LEU A 795 11.57 52.70 -13.29
CA LEU A 795 10.31 53.33 -13.71
C LEU A 795 9.10 52.38 -13.60
N HIS A 796 9.30 51.08 -13.87
CA HIS A 796 8.28 50.05 -13.67
C HIS A 796 8.02 49.85 -12.19
N GLU A 797 9.09 49.74 -11.40
CA GLU A 797 9.03 49.65 -9.94
C GLU A 797 8.26 50.83 -9.36
N LYS A 798 8.60 52.06 -9.78
CA LYS A 798 7.85 53.27 -9.38
C LYS A 798 6.36 53.12 -9.67
N ARG A 799 6.00 52.64 -10.86
CA ARG A 799 4.59 52.50 -11.27
C ARG A 799 3.82 51.49 -10.41
N ILE A 800 4.43 50.35 -10.09
CA ILE A 800 3.81 49.34 -9.22
C ILE A 800 3.63 49.91 -7.82
N MET A 801 4.70 50.49 -7.25
CA MET A 801 4.68 51.05 -5.90
C MET A 801 3.65 52.17 -5.72
N GLN A 802 3.40 52.97 -6.77
CA GLN A 802 2.40 54.04 -6.74
C GLN A 802 0.95 53.57 -6.72
N ASN A 803 0.68 52.29 -7.01
CA ASN A 803 -0.67 51.73 -7.10
C ASN A 803 -1.03 50.81 -5.92
N LEU A 804 -0.18 50.72 -4.90
CA LEU A 804 -0.40 49.84 -3.75
C LEU A 804 -1.62 50.30 -2.92
N SER A 805 -2.35 49.32 -2.40
CA SER A 805 -3.33 49.52 -1.32
C SER A 805 -2.63 49.84 0.01
N ASP A 806 -3.42 50.17 1.04
CA ASP A 806 -2.91 50.43 2.39
C ASP A 806 -2.09 49.24 2.91
N VAL A 807 -2.67 48.04 2.94
CA VAL A 807 -2.03 46.83 3.47
C VAL A 807 -0.79 46.45 2.64
N GLN A 808 -0.84 46.59 1.31
CA GLN A 808 0.31 46.32 0.44
C GLN A 808 1.48 47.30 0.70
N GLY A 809 1.19 48.60 0.82
CA GLY A 809 2.19 49.63 1.14
C GLY A 809 2.73 49.53 2.57
N GLN A 810 1.89 49.11 3.51
CA GLN A 810 2.25 48.81 4.88
C GLN A 810 3.15 47.58 4.98
N LEU A 811 2.83 46.49 4.28
CA LEU A 811 3.69 45.30 4.18
C LEU A 811 5.09 45.69 3.69
N PHE A 812 5.18 46.47 2.61
CA PHE A 812 6.46 47.00 2.13
C PHE A 812 7.21 47.80 3.20
N THR A 813 6.49 48.68 3.90
CA THR A 813 7.06 49.52 4.97
C THR A 813 7.65 48.66 6.08
N VAL A 814 6.93 47.63 6.52
CA VAL A 814 7.38 46.69 7.56
C VAL A 814 8.60 45.90 7.08
N ILE A 815 8.56 45.29 5.89
CA ILE A 815 9.72 44.55 5.33
C ILE A 815 10.94 45.48 5.22
N LYS A 816 10.74 46.70 4.71
CA LYS A 816 11.81 47.70 4.59
C LYS A 816 12.37 48.09 5.96
N PHE A 817 11.52 48.23 6.98
CA PHE A 817 11.96 48.46 8.35
C PHE A 817 12.80 47.30 8.88
N ILE A 818 12.36 46.06 8.67
CA ILE A 818 13.12 44.87 9.06
C ILE A 818 14.52 44.89 8.42
N PHE A 819 14.60 45.15 7.12
CA PHE A 819 15.87 45.06 6.38
C PHE A 819 16.79 46.27 6.60
N LYS A 820 16.23 47.47 6.78
CA LYS A 820 17.00 48.72 6.90
C LYS A 820 17.33 49.09 8.35
N LYS A 821 16.48 48.74 9.32
CA LYS A 821 16.59 49.16 10.73
C LYS A 821 16.73 47.97 11.67
N TYR A 822 15.76 47.06 11.71
CA TYR A 822 15.72 46.02 12.73
C TYR A 822 16.91 45.05 12.63
N LEU A 823 17.16 44.47 11.45
CA LEU A 823 18.31 43.57 11.26
C LEU A 823 19.65 44.28 11.50
N PRO A 824 19.97 45.43 10.87
CA PRO A 824 21.30 46.00 11.00
C PRO A 824 21.56 46.70 12.33
N ILE A 825 20.55 47.34 12.93
CA ILE A 825 20.71 48.17 14.14
C ILE A 825 20.41 47.35 15.39
N THR A 826 19.24 46.70 15.44
CA THR A 826 18.80 45.93 16.62
C THR A 826 19.54 44.59 16.71
N LEU A 827 19.59 43.84 15.60
CA LEU A 827 20.20 42.50 15.57
C LEU A 827 21.65 42.49 15.04
N LYS A 828 22.25 43.66 14.78
CA LYS A 828 23.63 43.82 14.31
C LYS A 828 23.98 42.97 13.07
N THR A 829 23.00 42.74 12.20
CA THR A 829 23.08 41.83 11.05
C THR A 829 22.80 42.59 9.75
N PRO A 830 23.75 43.38 9.23
CA PRO A 830 23.63 43.96 7.90
C PRO A 830 23.79 42.89 6.82
N GLY A 831 23.17 43.11 5.66
CA GLY A 831 23.33 42.22 4.51
C GLY A 831 22.27 42.46 3.45
N LEU A 832 21.05 42.81 3.88
CA LEU A 832 19.93 43.17 3.01
C LEU A 832 19.91 44.68 2.72
N LYS A 833 19.14 45.04 1.69
CA LYS A 833 18.99 46.41 1.15
C LYS A 833 17.53 46.65 0.78
N THR A 834 17.14 47.92 0.64
CA THR A 834 15.76 48.32 0.32
C THR A 834 15.22 47.72 -0.97
N TYR A 835 16.05 47.52 -2.00
CA TYR A 835 15.59 46.87 -3.23
C TYR A 835 15.21 45.40 -3.03
N HIS A 836 15.78 44.69 -2.03
CA HIS A 836 15.35 43.33 -1.70
C HIS A 836 13.93 43.34 -1.13
N ALA A 837 13.61 44.29 -0.24
CA ALA A 837 12.27 44.45 0.30
C ALA A 837 11.24 44.74 -0.80
N LYS A 838 11.60 45.59 -1.76
CA LYS A 838 10.76 45.92 -2.91
C LYS A 838 10.53 44.72 -3.83
N THR A 839 11.60 44.02 -4.17
CA THR A 839 11.53 42.81 -5.03
C THR A 839 10.69 41.73 -4.36
N LEU A 840 10.84 41.55 -3.04
CA LEU A 840 10.05 40.61 -2.26
C LEU A 840 8.56 40.97 -2.25
N LEU A 841 8.21 42.26 -2.12
CA LEU A 841 6.83 42.73 -2.26
C LEU A 841 6.24 42.36 -3.62
N PHE A 842 7.00 42.50 -4.72
CA PHE A 842 6.48 42.15 -6.04
C PHE A 842 6.16 40.67 -6.19
N PHE A 843 6.96 39.79 -5.59
CA PHE A 843 6.63 38.37 -5.52
C PHE A 843 5.39 38.09 -4.65
N MET A 844 5.16 38.88 -3.58
CA MET A 844 3.92 38.80 -2.80
C MET A 844 2.69 39.25 -3.61
N LEU A 845 2.82 40.31 -4.42
CA LEU A 845 1.77 40.78 -5.33
C LEU A 845 1.50 39.80 -6.49
N GLU A 846 2.55 39.13 -6.99
CA GLU A 846 2.40 38.05 -7.97
C GLU A 846 1.64 36.86 -7.39
N LYS A 847 1.89 36.53 -6.11
CA LYS A 847 1.24 35.42 -5.42
C LYS A 847 -0.23 35.66 -5.08
N HIS A 848 -0.54 36.83 -4.50
CA HIS A 848 -1.86 37.15 -3.95
C HIS A 848 -2.68 38.09 -4.83
N GLY A 849 -2.20 38.40 -6.04
CA GLY A 849 -2.80 39.41 -6.91
C GLY A 849 -2.63 40.84 -6.39
N THR A 850 -3.11 41.80 -7.18
CA THR A 850 -2.98 43.24 -6.88
C THR A 850 -4.27 43.89 -6.39
N GLU A 851 -5.39 43.18 -6.51
CA GLU A 851 -6.71 43.72 -6.17
C GLU A 851 -6.85 43.90 -4.66
N TYR A 852 -7.22 45.10 -4.21
CA TYR A 852 -7.27 45.41 -2.78
C TYR A 852 -8.38 44.67 -2.01
N PHE A 853 -9.38 44.13 -2.73
CA PHE A 853 -10.47 43.34 -2.17
C PHE A 853 -10.14 41.84 -2.10
N ASP A 854 -8.94 41.43 -2.51
CA ASP A 854 -8.49 40.06 -2.28
C ASP A 854 -8.47 39.77 -0.76
N PRO A 855 -8.98 38.62 -0.30
CA PRO A 855 -8.96 38.24 1.11
C PRO A 855 -7.56 38.30 1.74
N ALA A 856 -6.49 38.10 0.97
CA ALA A 856 -5.13 38.20 1.49
C ALA A 856 -4.77 39.63 1.96
N TRP A 857 -5.28 40.68 1.29
CA TRP A 857 -4.90 42.08 1.54
C TRP A 857 -5.74 42.79 2.60
N GLN A 858 -6.37 42.04 3.51
CA GLN A 858 -7.14 42.61 4.63
C GLN A 858 -6.25 42.97 5.84
N PRO A 859 -6.60 44.00 6.64
CA PRO A 859 -5.81 44.45 7.79
C PRO A 859 -5.43 43.36 8.79
N GLU A 860 -6.36 42.44 9.08
CA GLU A 860 -6.20 41.31 9.99
C GLU A 860 -5.12 40.31 9.55
N ASN A 861 -4.71 40.36 8.28
CA ASN A 861 -3.70 39.46 7.70
C ASN A 861 -2.29 40.06 7.65
N LEU A 862 -2.08 41.31 8.09
CA LEU A 862 -0.80 42.00 7.92
C LEU A 862 0.41 41.24 8.52
N ILE A 863 0.30 40.68 9.73
CA ILE A 863 1.39 39.90 10.35
C ILE A 863 1.62 38.59 9.61
N SER A 864 0.55 37.92 9.18
CA SER A 864 0.63 36.70 8.37
C SER A 864 1.38 36.95 7.06
N LEU A 865 1.03 38.04 6.35
CA LEU A 865 1.73 38.48 5.15
C LEU A 865 3.21 38.80 5.39
N VAL A 866 3.55 39.42 6.53
CA VAL A 866 4.96 39.66 6.90
C VAL A 866 5.69 38.35 7.13
N LYS A 867 5.12 37.41 7.90
CA LYS A 867 5.73 36.09 8.13
C LYS A 867 5.92 35.32 6.84
N GLU A 868 4.94 35.37 5.94
CA GLU A 868 4.99 34.75 4.63
C GLU A 868 6.07 35.37 3.74
N ALA A 869 6.19 36.70 3.71
CA ALA A 869 7.25 37.37 2.98
C ALA A 869 8.64 36.97 3.52
N LEU A 870 8.79 36.86 4.84
CA LEU A 870 10.04 36.38 5.45
C LEU A 870 10.33 34.91 5.08
N GLU A 871 9.33 34.05 5.05
CA GLU A 871 9.47 32.65 4.60
C GLU A 871 9.87 32.56 3.13
N MET A 872 9.23 33.37 2.27
CA MET A 872 9.59 33.48 0.86
C MET A 872 11.05 33.94 0.71
N MET A 873 11.47 34.94 1.47
CA MET A 873 12.87 35.39 1.50
C MET A 873 13.83 34.29 1.94
N LEU A 874 13.48 33.51 2.97
CA LEU A 874 14.28 32.38 3.45
C LEU A 874 14.43 31.30 2.36
N SER A 875 13.34 30.99 1.64
CA SER A 875 13.37 30.02 0.54
C SER A 875 14.25 30.49 -0.62
N PHE A 876 14.22 31.78 -0.97
CA PHE A 876 15.13 32.34 -1.97
C PHE A 876 16.59 32.24 -1.54
N ILE A 877 16.89 32.58 -0.29
CA ILE A 877 18.25 32.46 0.26
C ILE A 877 18.73 31.00 0.19
N ASP A 878 17.87 30.04 0.51
CA ASP A 878 18.22 28.61 0.51
C ASP A 878 18.39 28.02 -0.88
N SER A 879 17.65 28.53 -1.86
CA SER A 879 17.65 27.99 -3.22
C SER A 879 19.02 28.14 -3.92
N SER A 880 19.80 29.17 -3.58
CA SER A 880 21.11 29.39 -4.19
C SER A 880 22.23 28.64 -3.47
N ARG A 881 23.19 28.10 -4.22
CA ARG A 881 24.44 27.54 -3.65
C ARG A 881 25.51 28.61 -3.44
N SER A 882 25.35 29.79 -4.03
CA SER A 882 26.31 30.89 -3.90
C SER A 882 26.20 31.55 -2.52
N PRO A 883 27.32 31.91 -1.87
CA PRO A 883 27.33 32.68 -0.63
C PRO A 883 26.95 34.16 -0.86
N ASP A 884 27.05 34.65 -2.09
CA ASP A 884 26.84 36.06 -2.45
C ASP A 884 25.42 36.37 -2.94
N GLU A 885 24.74 35.36 -3.50
CA GLU A 885 23.39 35.50 -4.03
C GLU A 885 22.34 35.43 -2.92
N CYS A 886 21.37 36.34 -2.99
CA CYS A 886 20.36 36.53 -1.97
C CYS A 886 18.97 36.09 -2.44
N MET A 887 18.53 36.55 -3.62
CA MET A 887 17.21 36.22 -4.19
C MET A 887 17.19 36.49 -5.70
N PRO A 888 16.27 35.90 -6.48
CA PRO A 888 16.13 36.23 -7.89
C PRO A 888 15.60 37.66 -8.11
N HIS A 889 15.89 38.24 -9.26
CA HIS A 889 15.31 39.51 -9.70
C HIS A 889 13.89 39.28 -10.25
N PHE A 890 12.93 40.13 -9.86
CA PHE A 890 11.53 39.95 -10.21
C PHE A 890 11.28 39.93 -11.74
N PHE A 891 11.72 40.97 -12.45
CA PHE A 891 11.51 41.10 -13.91
C PHE A 891 12.49 40.30 -14.79
N MET A 892 13.53 39.70 -14.19
CA MET A 892 14.61 39.04 -14.93
C MET A 892 14.97 37.74 -14.20
N SER A 893 14.33 36.64 -14.58
CA SER A 893 14.50 35.35 -13.90
C SER A 893 15.91 34.78 -14.02
N ASP A 894 16.68 35.21 -15.02
CA ASP A 894 18.09 34.84 -15.22
C ASP A 894 19.08 35.69 -14.40
N ALA A 895 18.59 36.68 -13.63
CA ALA A 895 19.43 37.60 -12.86
C ALA A 895 19.23 37.43 -11.34
N SER A 896 20.35 37.32 -10.61
CA SER A 896 20.36 37.28 -9.14
C SER A 896 20.54 38.68 -8.53
N LEU A 897 19.89 38.92 -7.40
CA LEU A 897 20.18 40.01 -6.47
C LEU A 897 21.14 39.52 -5.39
N TYR A 898 22.09 40.38 -5.02
CA TYR A 898 23.21 40.04 -4.15
C TYR A 898 23.15 40.74 -2.79
N PHE A 899 23.74 40.11 -1.77
CA PHE A 899 23.96 40.73 -0.46
C PHE A 899 24.83 42.00 -0.58
N LYS A 900 24.70 42.93 0.38
CA LYS A 900 25.35 44.26 0.34
C LYS A 900 26.87 44.25 0.10
N ASN A 901 27.57 43.20 0.52
CA ASN A 901 29.03 43.07 0.48
C ASN A 901 29.52 41.90 -0.41
N ALA A 902 28.69 41.45 -1.35
CA ALA A 902 29.05 40.34 -2.23
C ALA A 902 30.39 40.57 -2.95
N GLY A 903 31.24 39.54 -3.00
CA GLY A 903 32.53 39.56 -3.72
C GLY A 903 33.68 40.32 -3.05
N ILE A 904 33.54 40.78 -1.80
CA ILE A 904 34.60 41.53 -1.06
C ILE A 904 35.56 40.59 -0.27
N GLY A 905 35.14 39.35 0.04
CA GLY A 905 35.91 38.32 0.77
C GLY A 905 36.08 38.56 2.29
N GLY A 906 36.32 37.50 3.08
CA GLY A 906 36.60 37.55 4.55
C GLY A 906 35.55 36.86 5.44
N ASP A 907 35.41 37.23 6.73
CA ASP A 907 34.29 36.81 7.64
C ASP A 907 32.87 37.21 7.11
N PHE A 908 32.87 37.89 5.96
CA PHE A 908 31.72 38.23 5.15
C PHE A 908 31.17 37.07 4.32
N ASP A 909 31.93 35.98 4.11
CA ASP A 909 31.47 34.75 3.44
C ASP A 909 30.32 34.07 4.22
N ASN A 910 30.15 34.40 5.51
CA ASN A 910 29.06 33.93 6.36
C ASN A 910 27.83 34.86 6.39
N THR A 911 27.78 35.92 5.57
CA THR A 911 26.66 36.89 5.56
C THR A 911 25.33 36.20 5.29
N LYS A 912 25.31 35.26 4.35
CA LYS A 912 24.16 34.44 4.02
C LYS A 912 23.58 33.72 5.24
N SER A 913 24.40 32.95 5.96
CA SER A 913 23.95 32.17 7.11
C SER A 913 23.50 33.05 8.26
N ARG A 914 24.21 34.16 8.53
CA ARG A 914 23.80 35.12 9.59
C ARG A 914 22.45 35.76 9.29
N VAL A 915 22.26 36.25 8.07
CA VAL A 915 20.98 36.86 7.65
C VAL A 915 19.86 35.84 7.70
N ARG A 916 20.08 34.62 7.19
CA ARG A 916 19.13 33.52 7.26
C ARG A 916 18.70 33.20 8.69
N LEU A 917 19.67 33.04 9.60
CA LEU A 917 19.41 32.73 11.00
C LEU A 917 18.55 33.82 11.65
N ARG A 918 18.94 35.09 11.49
CA ARG A 918 18.19 36.21 12.09
C ARG A 918 16.82 36.42 11.48
N LEU A 919 16.64 36.21 10.17
CA LEU A 919 15.31 36.24 9.54
C LEU A 919 14.40 35.14 10.10
N SER A 920 14.93 33.94 10.35
CA SER A 920 14.18 32.83 10.95
C SER A 920 13.76 33.13 12.39
N GLU A 921 14.62 33.81 13.17
CA GLU A 921 14.28 34.31 14.51
C GLU A 921 13.20 35.39 14.47
N VAL A 922 13.33 36.38 13.57
CA VAL A 922 12.31 37.45 13.40
C VAL A 922 10.95 36.85 13.02
N ARG A 923 10.92 35.85 12.15
CA ARG A 923 9.67 35.18 11.74
C ARG A 923 9.00 34.46 12.91
N ARG A 924 9.79 33.82 13.78
CA ARG A 924 9.28 33.11 14.98
C ARG A 924 8.81 34.09 16.06
N ASN A 925 9.56 35.17 16.27
CA ASN A 925 9.30 36.15 17.33
C ASN A 925 8.88 37.49 16.71
N ILE A 926 7.79 37.49 15.95
CA ILE A 926 7.38 38.68 15.20
C ILE A 926 6.98 39.84 16.12
N GLU A 927 6.47 39.53 17.31
CA GLU A 927 6.03 40.50 18.32
C GLU A 927 7.17 41.43 18.76
N ASP A 928 8.39 40.91 18.97
CA ASP A 928 9.55 41.71 19.33
C ASP A 928 9.88 42.74 18.24
N MET A 929 9.76 42.34 16.98
CA MET A 929 9.96 43.23 15.84
C MET A 929 8.86 44.29 15.78
N VAL A 930 7.60 43.89 15.98
CA VAL A 930 6.45 44.81 16.02
C VAL A 930 6.61 45.82 17.16
N ASN A 931 7.04 45.41 18.35
CA ASN A 931 7.25 46.31 19.48
C ASN A 931 8.32 47.38 19.18
N VAL A 932 9.45 46.98 18.58
CA VAL A 932 10.48 47.94 18.16
C VAL A 932 9.99 48.86 17.04
N LEU A 933 9.14 48.36 16.13
CA LEU A 933 8.48 49.20 15.11
C LEU A 933 7.50 50.19 15.76
N LYS A 934 6.70 49.74 16.74
CA LYS A 934 5.74 50.59 17.49
C LYS A 934 6.46 51.79 18.12
N GLU A 935 7.64 51.56 18.72
CA GLU A 935 8.47 52.63 19.29
C GLU A 935 9.08 53.58 18.25
N HIS A 936 9.32 53.09 17.03
CA HIS A 936 9.90 53.86 15.93
C HIS A 936 8.90 54.77 15.24
N LEU A 937 7.64 54.35 15.14
CA LEU A 937 6.57 55.10 14.50
C LEU A 937 6.17 56.34 15.32
N ARG A 938 5.72 57.39 14.63
CA ARG A 938 5.20 58.61 15.26
C ARG A 938 3.89 59.00 14.60
N PRO A 939 2.79 59.13 15.37
CA PRO A 939 1.54 59.65 14.84
C PRO A 939 1.71 61.05 14.25
N LEU A 940 0.93 61.33 13.22
CA LEU A 940 0.91 62.61 12.54
C LEU A 940 0.46 63.72 13.50
N GLN A 941 1.28 64.75 13.64
CA GLN A 941 0.98 65.91 14.50
C GLN A 941 0.06 66.94 13.82
N SER A 942 -0.12 66.83 12.49
CA SER A 942 -0.94 67.74 11.69
C SER A 942 -1.36 67.04 10.39
N GLN A 943 -2.49 67.45 9.84
CA GLN A 943 -2.93 67.02 8.50
C GLN A 943 -2.12 67.68 7.37
N ASN A 944 -1.32 68.70 7.68
CA ASN A 944 -0.47 69.37 6.70
C ASN A 944 0.56 68.40 6.10
N PHE A 945 0.73 68.48 4.78
CA PHE A 945 1.76 67.77 4.05
C PHE A 945 2.90 68.74 3.70
N TYR A 946 4.11 68.48 4.19
CA TYR A 946 5.24 69.40 4.08
C TYR A 946 6.00 69.19 2.77
N PHE A 947 6.20 70.25 1.99
CA PHE A 947 6.95 70.19 0.74
C PHE A 947 7.88 71.40 0.60
N HIS A 948 9.15 71.15 0.29
CA HIS A 948 10.15 72.22 0.07
C HIS A 948 10.93 71.95 -1.22
N PRO A 949 10.45 72.43 -2.39
CA PRO A 949 10.97 72.02 -3.70
C PRO A 949 12.45 72.34 -3.89
N PHE A 950 12.91 73.51 -3.43
CA PHE A 950 14.28 73.97 -3.62
C PHE A 950 15.34 73.13 -2.88
N ALA A 951 14.94 72.37 -1.86
CA ALA A 951 15.85 71.49 -1.14
C ALA A 951 16.01 70.13 -1.85
N LEU A 952 15.15 69.82 -2.83
CA LEU A 952 15.07 68.48 -3.42
C LEU A 952 15.43 68.45 -4.91
N LEU A 953 15.48 69.62 -5.57
CA LEU A 953 15.93 69.73 -6.95
C LEU A 953 17.40 69.32 -7.09
N PRO A 954 17.84 68.77 -8.24
CA PRO A 954 19.26 68.59 -8.52
C PRO A 954 19.94 69.97 -8.68
N LEU A 955 21.19 70.09 -8.24
CA LEU A 955 21.99 71.28 -8.54
C LEU A 955 22.41 71.21 -10.01
N ALA A 956 21.94 72.13 -10.83
CA ALA A 956 22.52 72.33 -12.15
C ALA A 956 24.01 72.65 -11.97
N SER A 957 24.91 71.90 -12.61
CA SER A 957 26.24 72.44 -12.86
C SER A 957 26.08 73.71 -13.69
N PRO A 958 26.87 74.78 -13.45
CA PRO A 958 26.96 75.86 -14.41
C PRO A 958 27.29 75.25 -15.78
N SER A 959 26.47 75.62 -16.77
CA SER A 959 26.55 75.21 -18.17
C SER A 959 27.96 75.18 -18.74
#